data_AF-A0A7C5UZN3-F1
#
_entry.id   AF-A0A7C5UZN3-F1
#
_cell.length_a   1.000
_cell.length_b   1.000
_cell.length_c   1.000
_cell.angle_alpha   90.00
_cell.angle_beta   90.00
_cell.angle_gamma   90.00
#
_symmetry.space_group_name_H-M   'P 1'
#
loop_
_entity.id
_entity.type
_entity.pdbx_description
1 polymer ?
#
loop_
_entity_poly.entity_id
_entity_poly.type
_entity_poly.pdbx_seq_one_letter_code
_entity_poly.pdbx_strand_id
1 'polypeptide(L)'
;MVKTMSSGFKMMKWTRTARAVLSIAASLFVIHHPKLLFGQQPQAPSGTPIYSVNAKYVNGMAPGYWPTAGSGLTLQLSAGTAYCGNPPLPVSYPGGSLALTANTTNYVYLDPANNCSPAASASAFTPGKIPIAVIVTNATSITSITDVRTWFTPQPCATSSAGAVNCAASGTNQNIALTPSGNGATLVTNLMDKGGQVFNVKSYGAKGDGATDDTPAFLAAFNAAVAAGGGIVYVPPTTSCYLFNETLNLTGGASGLAYQVIFQGATGNFPNGSKICGNTGNSPIIDTTAMGGVSFRDLVFDATVSGLSNPSEIGYLSGRSASGVSGQENKIQDCTFKLPRHTSGSVVSYGIYLYGVEVQYYERDWVQADYPLVVTATNHFGLNSTLDPWGSGSQSETQDSFIDMELESAGLGPAAYFEGTSDMTLTGHSWNLSQSSSYSSSLFQYALDFEGNNSSMSVKWRQEGYPGFLYVNKNLMYSTIEGTTAPGPTPPLHAVEFTDNTSVIGNDVFRIGDGYAAPSSNYFYDATAASPNGVYALDTVTFSCGVEQNCANIPISGYLMDVHYSGSAGNALPAFTTAAFGTLMHFPDSTAQIRYGVGAPSGSCVTPSLFLRTDGGSGSTLYVCENGAWVAK
;
A
#
# COMPACT_ATOMS: atom_id res chain seq x y z
N MET A 1 11.29 97.22 87.80
CA MET A 1 12.33 97.87 86.97
C MET A 1 11.79 97.93 85.54
N VAL A 2 11.17 99.05 85.15
CA VAL A 2 11.76 100.26 84.55
C VAL A 2 11.87 100.15 83.01
N LYS A 3 11.03 100.97 82.35
CA LYS A 3 11.19 101.67 81.05
C LYS A 3 11.37 100.79 79.79
N THR A 4 10.85 101.14 78.61
CA THR A 4 10.68 102.48 78.01
C THR A 4 9.71 102.41 76.83
N MET A 5 8.97 103.49 76.61
CA MET A 5 8.19 103.78 75.39
C MET A 5 9.11 103.98 74.18
N SER A 6 8.64 103.62 72.97
CA SER A 6 8.81 104.48 71.79
C SER A 6 7.80 104.15 70.68
N SER A 7 7.19 105.22 70.18
CA SER A 7 6.27 105.43 69.07
C SER A 7 6.49 104.63 67.77
N GLY A 8 5.41 104.43 67.00
CA GLY A 8 5.48 104.39 65.53
C GLY A 8 4.41 103.53 64.83
N PHE A 9 3.39 104.20 64.28
CA PHE A 9 2.59 103.88 63.09
C PHE A 9 2.70 102.44 62.51
N LYS A 10 1.60 101.69 62.41
CA LYS A 10 1.50 100.59 61.41
C LYS A 10 0.07 100.21 61.01
N MET A 11 -0.27 100.68 59.81
CA MET A 11 -0.90 99.96 58.70
C MET A 11 -2.10 99.04 58.97
N MET A 12 -3.25 99.52 58.49
CA MET A 12 -4.52 98.84 58.25
C MET A 12 -4.32 97.48 57.55
N LYS A 13 -4.97 96.43 58.06
CA LYS A 13 -4.84 95.04 57.59
C LYS A 13 -5.45 94.85 56.18
N TRP A 14 -4.57 94.82 55.18
CA TRP A 14 -4.85 94.70 53.74
C TRP A 14 -5.30 93.32 53.24
N THR A 15 -5.52 92.33 54.11
CA THR A 15 -5.66 90.94 53.67
C THR A 15 -7.03 90.56 53.11
N ARG A 16 -8.11 91.27 53.46
CA ARG A 16 -9.46 90.98 52.94
C ARG A 16 -9.79 91.73 51.64
N THR A 17 -9.35 92.98 51.53
CA THR A 17 -9.48 93.79 50.29
C THR A 17 -8.55 93.29 49.19
N ALA A 18 -7.33 92.85 49.53
CA ALA A 18 -6.41 92.27 48.54
C ALA A 18 -6.98 91.00 47.90
N ARG A 19 -7.67 90.12 48.66
CA ARG A 19 -8.32 88.93 48.09
C ARG A 19 -9.47 89.28 47.15
N ALA A 20 -10.34 90.22 47.51
CA ALA A 20 -11.42 90.66 46.64
C ALA A 20 -10.91 91.32 45.36
N VAL A 21 -9.86 92.15 45.44
CA VAL A 21 -9.23 92.78 44.28
C VAL A 21 -8.47 91.75 43.43
N LEU A 22 -7.81 90.75 44.02
CA LEU A 22 -7.17 89.67 43.26
C LEU A 22 -8.19 88.77 42.56
N SER A 23 -9.34 88.50 43.18
CA SER A 23 -10.43 87.74 42.56
C SER A 23 -11.07 88.52 41.41
N ILE A 24 -11.30 89.82 41.57
CA ILE A 24 -11.84 90.68 40.50
C ILE A 24 -10.81 90.87 39.38
N ALA A 25 -9.52 91.02 39.70
CA ALA A 25 -8.45 91.09 38.73
C ALA A 25 -8.26 89.75 37.98
N ALA A 26 -8.37 88.60 38.65
CA ALA A 26 -8.33 87.29 38.01
C ALA A 26 -9.54 87.09 37.07
N SER A 27 -10.74 87.50 37.47
CA SER A 27 -11.93 87.48 36.61
C SER A 27 -11.80 88.42 35.41
N LEU A 28 -11.27 89.63 35.60
CA LEU A 28 -11.02 90.58 34.51
C LEU A 28 -9.89 90.13 33.57
N PHE A 29 -8.88 89.42 34.08
CA PHE A 29 -7.79 88.84 33.29
C PHE A 29 -8.30 87.71 32.39
N VAL A 30 -9.25 86.90 32.85
CA VAL A 30 -9.92 85.86 32.03
C VAL A 30 -10.85 86.48 30.98
N ILE A 31 -11.52 87.60 31.28
CA ILE A 31 -12.40 88.31 30.32
C ILE A 31 -11.57 89.02 29.22
N HIS A 32 -10.37 89.52 29.54
CA HIS A 32 -9.51 90.23 28.58
C HIS A 32 -8.50 89.33 27.84
N HIS A 33 -8.37 88.04 28.20
CA HIS A 33 -7.48 87.08 27.55
C HIS A 33 -8.23 85.80 27.13
N PRO A 34 -9.00 85.83 26.02
CA PRO A 34 -9.82 84.69 25.58
C PRO A 34 -9.00 83.44 25.16
N LYS A 35 -7.65 83.50 25.20
CA LYS A 35 -6.75 82.37 24.90
C LYS A 35 -6.49 81.42 26.07
N LEU A 36 -6.99 81.71 27.27
CA LEU A 36 -6.79 80.88 28.47
C LEU A 36 -8.03 80.10 28.93
N LEU A 37 -9.13 80.19 28.19
CA LEU A 37 -10.25 79.25 28.31
C LEU A 37 -9.90 78.02 27.47
N PHE A 38 -9.86 76.83 28.08
CA PHE A 38 -9.96 75.57 27.35
C PHE A 38 -11.31 75.56 26.64
N GLY A 39 -11.30 76.08 25.41
CA GLY A 39 -12.40 75.96 24.49
C GLY A 39 -12.68 74.49 24.25
N GLN A 40 -13.92 74.08 24.49
CA GLN A 40 -14.55 73.05 23.70
C GLN A 40 -14.18 73.31 22.23
N GLN A 41 -13.59 72.34 21.54
CA GLN A 41 -13.22 72.51 20.14
C GLN A 41 -14.44 73.06 19.38
N PRO A 42 -14.33 74.20 18.68
CA PRO A 42 -15.41 74.63 17.81
C PRO A 42 -15.55 73.52 16.77
N GLN A 43 -16.69 72.84 16.77
CA GLN A 43 -17.02 71.94 15.67
C GLN A 43 -17.03 72.81 14.41
N ALA A 44 -16.15 72.49 13.46
CA ALA A 44 -15.96 73.32 12.28
C ALA A 44 -17.32 73.57 11.59
N PRO A 45 -17.66 74.82 11.25
CA PRO A 45 -18.88 75.10 10.50
C PRO A 45 -18.95 74.28 9.23
N SER A 46 -20.14 73.80 8.89
CA SER A 46 -20.43 73.09 7.66
C SER A 46 -19.90 73.87 6.44
N GLY A 47 -18.99 73.27 5.67
CA GLY A 47 -18.41 73.87 4.46
C GLY A 47 -16.99 74.42 4.60
N THR A 48 -16.30 74.21 5.71
CA THR A 48 -14.88 74.61 5.85
C THR A 48 -13.95 73.68 5.04
N PRO A 49 -13.07 74.17 4.14
CA PRO A 49 -12.15 73.32 3.38
C PRO A 49 -11.17 72.57 4.28
N ILE A 50 -10.93 71.30 3.97
CA ILE A 50 -10.02 70.43 4.73
C ILE A 50 -8.58 70.94 4.55
N TYR A 51 -7.98 71.47 5.62
CA TYR A 51 -6.57 71.84 5.65
C TYR A 51 -5.70 70.58 5.85
N SER A 52 -4.66 70.44 5.02
CA SER A 52 -3.68 69.34 5.00
C SER A 52 -2.94 69.08 6.31
N VAL A 53 -3.10 69.95 7.32
CA VAL A 53 -2.44 69.82 8.63
C VAL A 53 -3.05 68.68 9.46
N ASN A 54 -4.34 68.34 9.28
CA ASN A 54 -4.93 67.18 9.98
C ASN A 54 -4.44 65.83 9.44
N ALA A 55 -3.97 65.77 8.18
CA ALA A 55 -3.30 64.60 7.61
C ALA A 55 -1.87 64.41 8.16
N LYS A 56 -1.27 65.47 8.74
CA LYS A 56 0.09 65.44 9.29
C LYS A 56 0.16 64.75 10.66
N TYR A 57 -0.94 64.69 11.41
CA TYR A 57 -1.04 63.94 12.67
C TYR A 57 -1.38 62.44 12.48
N VAL A 58 -1.64 62.00 11.25
CA VAL A 58 -1.87 60.59 10.87
C VAL A 58 -0.81 60.04 9.90
N ASN A 59 0.42 60.58 9.94
CA ASN A 59 1.57 60.11 9.15
C ASN A 59 1.27 59.91 7.64
N GLY A 60 0.57 60.85 6.99
CA GLY A 60 0.45 60.85 5.53
C GLY A 60 -0.46 59.77 4.93
N MET A 61 -1.16 58.98 5.75
CA MET A 61 -2.32 58.21 5.30
C MET A 61 -3.58 59.05 5.54
N ALA A 62 -3.94 59.91 4.59
CA ALA A 62 -5.35 60.29 4.49
C ALA A 62 -6.14 58.98 4.28
N PRO A 63 -7.24 58.73 5.01
CA PRO A 63 -8.01 57.51 4.80
C PRO A 63 -8.63 57.60 3.41
N GLY A 64 -7.97 57.01 2.41
CA GLY A 64 -8.47 56.92 1.05
C GLY A 64 -9.87 56.31 1.02
N TYR A 65 -10.64 56.58 -0.03
CA TYR A 65 -12.03 56.10 -0.14
C TYR A 65 -12.96 56.62 0.98
N TRP A 66 -12.84 57.90 1.37
CA TRP A 66 -13.70 58.53 2.37
C TRP A 66 -15.16 58.58 1.88
N PRO A 67 -16.11 57.92 2.57
CA PRO A 67 -17.51 57.87 2.17
C PRO A 67 -18.29 59.10 2.68
N THR A 68 -18.98 59.80 1.77
CA THR A 68 -19.89 60.92 2.09
C THR A 68 -21.20 60.82 1.34
N ALA A 69 -22.30 61.25 1.96
CA ALA A 69 -23.59 61.28 1.29
C ALA A 69 -23.58 62.29 0.13
N GLY A 70 -23.97 61.85 -1.05
CA GLY A 70 -24.27 62.69 -2.21
C GLY A 70 -25.77 63.01 -2.31
N SER A 71 -26.22 63.39 -3.50
CA SER A 71 -27.64 63.58 -3.77
C SER A 71 -28.38 62.23 -3.84
N GLY A 72 -29.51 62.15 -3.13
CA GLY A 72 -30.37 60.97 -3.12
C GLY A 72 -29.70 59.72 -2.57
N LEU A 73 -29.71 58.63 -3.36
CA LEU A 73 -29.09 57.34 -3.04
C LEU A 73 -27.67 57.21 -3.61
N THR A 74 -26.99 58.34 -3.82
CA THR A 74 -25.63 58.36 -4.38
C THR A 74 -24.60 58.52 -3.26
N LEU A 75 -23.70 57.57 -3.11
CA LEU A 75 -22.52 57.68 -2.26
C LEU A 75 -21.40 58.39 -3.03
N GLN A 76 -20.75 59.36 -2.41
CA GLN A 76 -19.49 59.94 -2.91
C GLN A 76 -18.32 59.30 -2.17
N LEU A 77 -17.31 58.85 -2.91
CA LEU A 77 -16.09 58.24 -2.39
C LEU A 77 -14.88 59.06 -2.84
N SER A 78 -14.03 59.47 -1.89
CA SER A 78 -12.80 60.18 -2.21
C SER A 78 -11.79 59.30 -2.96
N ALA A 79 -10.79 59.94 -3.58
CA ALA A 79 -9.63 59.23 -4.08
C ALA A 79 -8.95 58.41 -2.97
N GLY A 80 -8.31 57.32 -3.35
CA GLY A 80 -7.62 56.42 -2.43
C GLY A 80 -6.75 55.40 -3.16
N THR A 81 -5.85 54.76 -2.43
CA THR A 81 -5.01 53.66 -2.94
C THR A 81 -5.14 52.47 -2.00
N ALA A 82 -5.31 51.28 -2.56
CA ALA A 82 -5.33 50.02 -1.81
C ALA A 82 -4.38 49.01 -2.45
N TYR A 83 -3.76 48.14 -1.64
CA TYR A 83 -3.07 46.96 -2.18
C TYR A 83 -4.09 45.89 -2.50
N CYS A 84 -4.20 45.48 -3.75
CA CYS A 84 -5.21 44.52 -4.17
C CYS A 84 -4.91 43.97 -5.59
N GLY A 85 -5.60 42.90 -6.01
CA GLY A 85 -5.30 42.15 -7.24
C GLY A 85 -4.46 40.88 -7.00
N ASN A 86 -4.11 40.17 -8.08
CA ASN A 86 -3.25 38.98 -8.05
C ASN A 86 -2.11 39.13 -9.09
N PRO A 87 -0.85 39.35 -8.67
CA PRO A 87 -0.40 39.60 -7.29
C PRO A 87 -0.91 40.93 -6.71
N PRO A 88 -0.94 41.12 -5.38
CA PRO A 88 -1.37 42.39 -4.78
C PRO A 88 -0.49 43.55 -5.23
N LEU A 89 -1.09 44.52 -5.92
CA LEU A 89 -0.42 45.73 -6.38
C LEU A 89 -1.16 46.97 -5.84
N PRO A 90 -0.47 48.12 -5.67
CA PRO A 90 -1.15 49.37 -5.38
C PRO A 90 -2.07 49.76 -6.53
N VAL A 91 -3.39 49.76 -6.29
CA VAL A 91 -4.40 50.26 -7.23
C VAL A 91 -4.92 51.59 -6.72
N SER A 92 -4.84 52.62 -7.57
CA SER A 92 -5.34 53.95 -7.26
C SER A 92 -6.74 54.14 -7.83
N TYR A 93 -7.66 54.58 -6.99
CA TYR A 93 -8.98 55.05 -7.36
C TYR A 93 -8.98 56.59 -7.33
N PRO A 94 -9.36 57.26 -8.44
CA PRO A 94 -9.32 58.72 -8.52
C PRO A 94 -10.43 59.42 -7.70
N GLY A 95 -11.34 58.66 -7.09
CA GLY A 95 -12.57 59.19 -6.50
C GLY A 95 -13.73 59.10 -7.48
N GLY A 96 -14.96 59.10 -6.96
CA GLY A 96 -16.16 59.00 -7.77
C GLY A 96 -17.40 58.69 -6.95
N SER A 97 -18.47 58.30 -7.65
CA SER A 97 -19.78 58.04 -7.03
C SER A 97 -20.25 56.61 -7.23
N LEU A 98 -20.95 56.07 -6.23
CA LEU A 98 -21.53 54.73 -6.24
C LEU A 98 -23.03 54.81 -5.95
N ALA A 99 -23.86 54.23 -6.81
CA ALA A 99 -25.30 54.14 -6.58
C ALA A 99 -25.61 53.09 -5.51
N LEU A 100 -26.50 53.43 -4.58
CA LEU A 100 -26.95 52.54 -3.51
C LEU A 100 -28.37 52.03 -3.77
N THR A 101 -28.66 50.86 -3.23
CA THR A 101 -30.00 50.27 -3.28
C THR A 101 -30.87 50.91 -2.19
N ALA A 102 -32.10 51.30 -2.54
CA ALA A 102 -33.07 51.92 -1.63
C ALA A 102 -33.59 50.94 -0.56
N ASN A 103 -34.06 51.49 0.57
CA ASN A 103 -34.74 50.73 1.65
C ASN A 103 -33.93 49.55 2.20
N THR A 104 -32.60 49.60 2.12
CA THR A 104 -31.74 48.51 2.62
C THR A 104 -30.43 49.04 3.20
N THR A 105 -29.69 48.13 3.84
CA THR A 105 -28.30 48.32 4.23
C THR A 105 -27.40 47.96 3.05
N ASN A 106 -26.50 48.86 2.70
CA ASN A 106 -25.52 48.70 1.63
C ASN A 106 -24.13 48.53 2.26
N TYR A 107 -23.53 47.37 2.07
CA TYR A 107 -22.16 47.06 2.47
C TYR A 107 -21.22 47.46 1.32
N VAL A 108 -20.47 48.54 1.52
CA VAL A 108 -19.58 49.12 0.51
C VAL A 108 -18.16 48.58 0.72
N TYR A 109 -17.55 48.06 -0.34
CA TYR A 109 -16.24 47.40 -0.31
C TYR A 109 -15.45 47.65 -1.60
N LEU A 110 -14.13 47.46 -1.55
CA LEU A 110 -13.34 47.29 -2.77
C LEU A 110 -13.41 45.83 -3.21
N ASP A 111 -13.63 45.59 -4.50
CA ASP A 111 -13.78 44.25 -5.05
C ASP A 111 -12.49 43.75 -5.73
N PRO A 112 -11.70 42.85 -5.11
CA PRO A 112 -10.47 42.39 -5.73
C PRO A 112 -10.67 41.60 -7.02
N ALA A 113 -11.85 41.02 -7.25
CA ALA A 113 -12.17 40.32 -8.50
C ALA A 113 -12.40 41.29 -9.67
N ASN A 114 -12.68 42.56 -9.38
CA ASN A 114 -13.04 43.59 -10.37
C ASN A 114 -12.09 44.79 -10.25
N ASN A 115 -10.78 44.55 -10.33
CA ASN A 115 -9.73 45.57 -10.29
C ASN A 115 -9.85 46.54 -9.10
N CYS A 116 -10.39 46.05 -7.97
CA CYS A 116 -10.56 46.83 -6.74
C CYS A 116 -11.45 48.07 -6.91
N SER A 117 -12.36 48.02 -7.88
CA SER A 117 -13.40 49.02 -8.01
C SER A 117 -14.31 49.02 -6.76
N PRO A 118 -14.72 50.19 -6.26
CA PRO A 118 -15.74 50.26 -5.21
C PRO A 118 -17.07 49.65 -5.69
N ALA A 119 -17.67 48.81 -4.85
CA ALA A 119 -18.96 48.19 -5.08
C ALA A 119 -19.81 48.22 -3.80
N ALA A 120 -21.13 48.04 -3.95
CA ALA A 120 -22.08 47.93 -2.84
C ALA A 120 -22.91 46.65 -2.99
N SER A 121 -23.19 45.98 -1.86
CA SER A 121 -24.07 44.81 -1.79
C SER A 121 -25.09 44.96 -0.66
N ALA A 122 -26.27 44.35 -0.83
CA ALA A 122 -27.25 44.22 0.25
C ALA A 122 -26.88 43.09 1.26
N SER A 123 -25.88 42.28 0.95
CA SER A 123 -25.36 41.21 1.81
C SER A 123 -24.13 41.66 2.59
N ALA A 124 -23.93 41.09 3.79
CA ALA A 124 -22.78 41.36 4.64
C ALA A 124 -21.43 41.04 3.96
N PHE A 125 -20.34 41.63 4.46
CA PHE A 125 -19.00 41.40 3.94
C PHE A 125 -18.63 39.91 3.98
N THR A 126 -18.11 39.39 2.87
CA THR A 126 -17.57 38.03 2.76
C THR A 126 -16.03 38.06 2.75
N PRO A 127 -15.35 36.95 3.13
CA PRO A 127 -13.89 36.87 3.07
C PRO A 127 -13.35 37.26 1.69
N GLY A 128 -12.26 38.05 1.67
CA GLY A 128 -11.64 38.56 0.45
C GLY A 128 -12.16 39.93 -0.02
N LYS A 129 -13.28 40.47 0.49
CA LYS A 129 -13.66 41.88 0.25
C LYS A 129 -12.91 42.82 1.20
N ILE A 130 -12.62 44.05 0.77
CA ILE A 130 -12.00 45.08 1.62
C ILE A 130 -13.09 46.08 2.06
N PRO A 131 -13.56 46.05 3.32
CA PRO A 131 -14.65 46.90 3.78
C PRO A 131 -14.32 48.39 3.72
N ILE A 132 -15.29 49.19 3.27
CA ILE A 132 -15.23 50.66 3.27
C ILE A 132 -16.29 51.23 4.25
N ALA A 133 -17.56 50.91 4.03
CA ALA A 133 -18.64 51.50 4.81
C ALA A 133 -19.85 50.56 4.90
N VAL A 134 -20.64 50.73 5.96
CA VAL A 134 -21.99 50.18 6.07
C VAL A 134 -22.97 51.36 6.03
N ILE A 135 -23.83 51.38 5.03
CA ILE A 135 -24.68 52.54 4.72
C ILE A 135 -26.15 52.14 4.76
N VAL A 136 -26.95 52.85 5.55
CA VAL A 136 -28.40 52.65 5.58
C VAL A 136 -29.08 53.68 4.71
N THR A 137 -30.06 53.25 3.93
CA THR A 137 -30.85 54.11 3.04
C THR A 137 -32.35 53.95 3.31
N ASN A 138 -33.12 55.00 3.06
CA ASN A 138 -34.57 54.92 2.92
C ASN A 138 -34.94 54.92 1.42
N ALA A 139 -36.18 55.27 1.07
CA ALA A 139 -36.63 55.30 -0.32
C ALA A 139 -35.90 56.33 -1.21
N THR A 140 -35.39 57.43 -0.64
CA THR A 140 -34.87 58.57 -1.40
C THR A 140 -33.52 59.10 -0.93
N SER A 141 -33.02 58.72 0.25
CA SER A 141 -31.81 59.28 0.83
C SER A 141 -30.98 58.27 1.65
N ILE A 142 -29.69 58.60 1.79
CA ILE A 142 -28.78 57.99 2.77
C ILE A 142 -29.15 58.51 4.16
N THR A 143 -29.47 57.61 5.10
CA THR A 143 -29.87 57.95 6.46
C THR A 143 -28.73 57.80 7.47
N SER A 144 -27.77 56.90 7.22
CA SER A 144 -26.56 56.79 8.02
C SER A 144 -25.39 56.22 7.21
N ILE A 145 -24.17 56.66 7.57
CA ILE A 145 -22.91 56.12 7.06
C ILE A 145 -22.08 55.70 8.26
N THR A 146 -21.79 54.41 8.35
CA THR A 146 -20.85 53.86 9.33
C THR A 146 -19.55 53.53 8.60
N ASP A 147 -18.48 54.24 8.93
CA ASP A 147 -17.15 53.95 8.42
C ASP A 147 -16.60 52.68 9.08
N VAL A 148 -16.20 51.71 8.28
CA VAL A 148 -15.65 50.42 8.74
C VAL A 148 -14.32 50.09 8.08
N ARG A 149 -13.65 51.10 7.51
CA ARG A 149 -12.34 50.90 6.89
C ARG A 149 -11.34 50.35 7.90
N THR A 150 -10.67 49.28 7.50
CA THR A 150 -9.51 48.72 8.19
C THR A 150 -8.25 49.03 7.37
N TRP A 151 -7.06 48.56 7.79
CA TRP A 151 -5.89 48.66 6.92
C TRP A 151 -6.16 47.95 5.59
N PHE A 152 -5.98 48.66 4.47
CA PHE A 152 -6.33 48.21 3.10
C PHE A 152 -5.42 47.10 2.56
N THR A 153 -5.23 46.04 3.33
CA THR A 153 -4.70 44.77 2.85
C THR A 153 -5.89 43.85 2.62
N PRO A 154 -5.95 43.10 1.50
CA PRO A 154 -6.87 41.97 1.41
C PRO A 154 -6.53 41.07 2.61
N GLN A 155 -7.54 40.61 3.35
CA GLN A 155 -7.38 39.45 4.21
C GLN A 155 -7.66 38.24 3.32
N PRO A 156 -6.65 37.69 2.62
CA PRO A 156 -6.86 36.53 1.77
C PRO A 156 -7.30 35.34 2.62
N CYS A 157 -7.01 35.36 3.92
CA CYS A 157 -7.41 34.37 4.88
C CYS A 157 -7.94 35.04 6.17
N ALA A 158 -9.02 34.52 6.73
CA ALA A 158 -9.59 34.96 8.01
C ALA A 158 -9.86 33.77 8.93
N THR A 159 -9.60 33.92 10.23
CA THR A 159 -9.93 32.90 11.23
C THR A 159 -11.41 32.95 11.58
N SER A 160 -12.13 31.83 11.45
CA SER A 160 -13.51 31.71 11.93
C SER A 160 -13.57 31.77 13.46
N SER A 161 -14.76 31.97 14.02
CA SER A 161 -15.00 31.88 15.47
C SER A 161 -14.68 30.50 16.07
N ALA A 162 -14.56 29.47 15.22
CA ALA A 162 -14.11 28.12 15.57
C ALA A 162 -12.60 27.89 15.35
N GLY A 163 -11.84 28.94 14.99
CA GLY A 163 -10.40 28.87 14.76
C GLY A 163 -9.96 28.39 13.37
N ALA A 164 -10.90 28.16 12.44
CA ALA A 164 -10.56 27.72 11.08
C ALA A 164 -10.01 28.87 10.23
N VAL A 165 -8.86 28.70 9.58
CA VAL A 165 -8.29 29.69 8.65
C VAL A 165 -8.97 29.53 7.27
N ASN A 166 -9.90 30.43 6.95
CA ASN A 166 -10.64 30.44 5.69
C ASN A 166 -9.96 31.35 4.68
N CYS A 167 -9.30 30.77 3.68
CA CYS A 167 -8.69 31.52 2.59
C CYS A 167 -9.64 31.64 1.38
N ALA A 168 -9.84 32.85 0.85
CA ALA A 168 -10.59 33.05 -0.39
C ALA A 168 -9.83 32.37 -1.54
N ALA A 169 -10.49 31.43 -2.24
CA ALA A 169 -9.91 30.78 -3.40
C ALA A 169 -9.75 31.80 -4.53
N SER A 170 -8.51 32.08 -4.93
CA SER A 170 -8.19 32.98 -6.05
C SER A 170 -7.66 32.21 -7.28
N GLY A 171 -8.09 30.95 -7.43
CA GLY A 171 -7.67 30.02 -8.50
C GLY A 171 -8.01 28.56 -8.16
N THR A 172 -7.66 27.61 -9.04
CA THR A 172 -7.89 26.16 -8.84
C THR A 172 -7.00 25.55 -7.73
N ASN A 173 -5.82 26.12 -7.45
CA ASN A 173 -4.89 25.67 -6.42
C ASN A 173 -4.42 26.84 -5.53
N GLN A 174 -4.28 26.61 -4.22
CA GLN A 174 -3.73 27.57 -3.25
C GLN A 174 -2.54 26.94 -2.53
N ASN A 175 -1.35 27.55 -2.64
CA ASN A 175 -0.17 27.11 -1.88
C ASN A 175 -0.19 27.75 -0.49
N ILE A 176 -0.26 26.94 0.58
CA ILE A 176 -0.12 27.40 1.97
C ILE A 176 1.31 27.11 2.44
N ALA A 177 2.12 28.15 2.65
CA ALA A 177 3.46 28.01 3.20
C ALA A 177 3.43 28.18 4.74
N LEU A 178 3.62 27.08 5.49
CA LEU A 178 3.71 27.11 6.94
C LEU A 178 5.20 27.16 7.36
N THR A 179 5.71 28.36 7.63
CA THR A 179 7.09 28.55 8.09
C THR A 179 7.12 28.64 9.61
N PRO A 180 7.66 27.65 10.33
CA PRO A 180 7.81 27.74 11.78
C PRO A 180 8.82 28.85 12.13
N SER A 181 8.58 29.60 13.21
CA SER A 181 9.40 30.75 13.62
C SER A 181 10.75 30.37 14.26
N GLY A 182 11.30 29.20 13.93
CA GLY A 182 12.57 28.68 14.45
C GLY A 182 12.96 27.35 13.79
N ASN A 183 13.92 26.61 14.36
CA ASN A 183 14.41 25.33 13.82
C ASN A 183 13.43 24.14 14.01
N GLY A 184 12.21 24.38 14.47
CA GLY A 184 11.20 23.33 14.69
C GLY A 184 10.48 22.95 13.39
N ALA A 185 9.90 21.75 13.34
CA ALA A 185 9.03 21.34 12.24
C ALA A 185 7.58 21.78 12.49
N THR A 186 6.86 22.20 11.44
CA THR A 186 5.40 22.34 11.50
C THR A 186 4.77 20.96 11.26
N LEU A 187 4.03 20.44 12.25
CA LEU A 187 3.30 19.18 12.13
C LEU A 187 1.83 19.45 11.80
N VAL A 188 1.34 18.91 10.67
CA VAL A 188 -0.10 18.90 10.32
C VAL A 188 -0.57 17.45 10.36
N THR A 189 -1.16 17.03 11.47
CA THR A 189 -1.50 15.61 11.73
C THR A 189 -2.66 15.07 10.90
N ASN A 190 -3.48 15.93 10.29
CA ASN A 190 -4.68 15.55 9.51
C ASN A 190 -4.75 16.30 8.16
N LEU A 191 -3.63 16.43 7.44
CA LEU A 191 -3.64 17.00 6.10
C LEU A 191 -4.35 16.05 5.12
N MET A 192 -5.53 16.43 4.65
CA MET A 192 -6.21 15.73 3.55
C MET A 192 -5.67 16.23 2.21
N ASP A 193 -4.60 15.61 1.72
CA ASP A 193 -4.13 15.76 0.34
C ASP A 193 -5.04 14.94 -0.60
N LYS A 194 -5.50 15.58 -1.69
CA LYS A 194 -6.29 14.95 -2.76
C LYS A 194 -5.48 14.71 -4.04
N GLY A 195 -4.15 14.86 -4.00
CA GLY A 195 -3.27 14.18 -4.93
C GLY A 195 -2.17 15.03 -5.55
N GLY A 196 -1.03 14.37 -5.66
CA GLY A 196 -0.03 14.55 -6.71
C GLY A 196 0.72 13.23 -6.95
N GLN A 197 1.03 12.49 -5.87
CA GLN A 197 1.68 11.16 -5.93
C GLN A 197 1.18 10.16 -4.87
N VAL A 198 0.49 10.62 -3.81
CA VAL A 198 0.01 9.78 -2.70
C VAL A 198 -1.49 10.00 -2.47
N PHE A 199 -2.25 8.92 -2.55
CA PHE A 199 -3.70 8.83 -2.38
C PHE A 199 -3.99 8.17 -1.03
N ASN A 200 -4.04 8.96 0.04
CA ASN A 200 -4.30 8.45 1.38
C ASN A 200 -5.76 7.99 1.53
N VAL A 201 -6.01 6.71 1.83
CA VAL A 201 -7.36 6.15 1.93
C VAL A 201 -8.27 6.91 2.93
N LYS A 202 -7.71 7.53 3.98
CA LYS A 202 -8.49 8.36 4.92
C LYS A 202 -9.00 9.66 4.27
N SER A 203 -8.28 10.22 3.29
CA SER A 203 -8.77 11.34 2.48
C SER A 203 -9.97 10.96 1.60
N TYR A 204 -10.16 9.66 1.35
CA TYR A 204 -11.27 9.08 0.56
C TYR A 204 -12.39 8.50 1.44
N GLY A 205 -12.32 8.68 2.76
CA GLY A 205 -13.40 8.34 3.69
C GLY A 205 -13.17 7.08 4.53
N ALA A 206 -12.03 6.41 4.39
CA ALA A 206 -11.71 5.25 5.22
C ALA A 206 -11.55 5.67 6.69
N LYS A 207 -12.19 4.94 7.62
CA LYS A 207 -12.12 5.21 9.05
C LYS A 207 -11.08 4.35 9.76
N GLY A 208 -10.98 3.07 9.39
CA GLY A 208 -10.07 2.13 10.04
C GLY A 208 -10.45 1.84 11.49
N ASP A 209 -11.75 1.85 11.81
CA ASP A 209 -12.32 1.63 13.14
C ASP A 209 -12.67 0.15 13.43
N GLY A 210 -12.55 -0.73 12.43
CA GLY A 210 -12.89 -2.15 12.50
C GLY A 210 -14.39 -2.45 12.49
N ALA A 211 -15.24 -1.45 12.18
CA ALA A 211 -16.70 -1.60 12.15
C ALA A 211 -17.33 -0.98 10.89
N THR A 212 -16.81 0.15 10.43
CA THR A 212 -17.20 0.79 9.18
C THR A 212 -16.60 0.01 8.02
N ASP A 213 -17.42 -0.31 7.02
CA ASP A 213 -16.92 -0.86 5.77
C ASP A 213 -16.07 0.18 5.02
N ASP A 214 -14.78 -0.09 4.93
CA ASP A 214 -13.78 0.79 4.34
C ASP A 214 -13.49 0.45 2.87
N THR A 215 -14.02 -0.67 2.34
CA THR A 215 -13.83 -1.08 0.94
C THR A 215 -14.13 0.04 -0.06
N PRO A 216 -15.25 0.81 0.04
CA PRO A 216 -15.56 1.87 -0.91
C PRO A 216 -14.51 3.01 -0.95
N ALA A 217 -13.90 3.33 0.19
CA ALA A 217 -12.89 4.37 0.29
C ALA A 217 -11.56 3.94 -0.35
N PHE A 218 -11.19 2.67 -0.21
CA PHE A 218 -10.01 2.10 -0.89
C PHE A 218 -10.21 2.09 -2.40
N LEU A 219 -11.39 1.66 -2.88
CA LEU A 219 -11.70 1.68 -4.30
C LEU A 219 -11.70 3.11 -4.88
N ALA A 220 -12.20 4.10 -4.13
CA ALA A 220 -12.15 5.50 -4.54
C ALA A 220 -10.71 6.05 -4.62
N ALA A 221 -9.84 5.68 -3.68
CA ALA A 221 -8.42 6.06 -3.71
C ALA A 221 -7.68 5.41 -4.90
N PHE A 222 -7.95 4.13 -5.16
CA PHE A 222 -7.45 3.42 -6.33
C PHE A 222 -7.86 4.08 -7.65
N ASN A 223 -9.16 4.34 -7.84
CA ASN A 223 -9.66 4.98 -9.04
C ASN A 223 -9.06 6.37 -9.26
N ALA A 224 -8.81 7.12 -8.18
CA ALA A 224 -8.11 8.40 -8.27
C ALA A 224 -6.64 8.25 -8.70
N ALA A 225 -5.93 7.22 -8.21
CA ALA A 225 -4.58 6.90 -8.63
C ALA A 225 -4.53 6.50 -10.11
N VAL A 226 -5.42 5.61 -10.54
CA VAL A 226 -5.58 5.21 -11.96
C VAL A 226 -5.85 6.44 -12.84
N ALA A 227 -6.77 7.32 -12.44
CA ALA A 227 -7.10 8.54 -13.18
C ALA A 227 -5.91 9.53 -13.26
N ALA A 228 -4.99 9.48 -12.30
CA ALA A 228 -3.76 10.27 -12.30
C ALA A 228 -2.60 9.62 -13.08
N GLY A 229 -2.80 8.41 -13.63
CA GLY A 229 -1.79 7.65 -14.36
C GLY A 229 -0.93 6.72 -13.49
N GLY A 230 -1.34 6.47 -12.24
CA GLY A 230 -0.61 5.67 -11.25
C GLY A 230 -0.37 6.42 -9.95
N GLY A 231 0.40 5.82 -9.05
CA GLY A 231 0.83 6.42 -7.79
C GLY A 231 0.65 5.52 -6.58
N ILE A 232 0.84 6.08 -5.39
CA ILE A 232 0.78 5.31 -4.14
C ILE A 232 -0.59 5.50 -3.51
N VAL A 233 -1.36 4.43 -3.32
CA VAL A 233 -2.50 4.42 -2.40
C VAL A 233 -1.96 4.14 -0.99
N TYR A 234 -1.86 5.18 -0.18
CA TYR A 234 -1.31 5.05 1.17
C TYR A 234 -2.38 4.62 2.17
N VAL A 235 -2.06 3.58 2.95
CA VAL A 235 -2.90 2.99 4.00
C VAL A 235 -2.25 3.30 5.35
N PRO A 236 -2.70 4.34 6.09
CA PRO A 236 -2.15 4.65 7.40
C PRO A 236 -2.39 3.54 8.44
N PRO A 237 -1.58 3.44 9.50
CA PRO A 237 -1.88 2.52 10.60
C PRO A 237 -3.09 3.03 11.39
N THR A 238 -3.82 2.10 12.01
CA THR A 238 -4.96 2.39 12.87
C THR A 238 -4.87 1.58 14.16
N THR A 239 -5.64 1.95 15.18
CA THR A 239 -5.70 1.18 16.43
C THR A 239 -6.53 -0.10 16.31
N SER A 240 -7.22 -0.31 15.18
CA SER A 240 -8.13 -1.44 14.92
C SER A 240 -7.79 -2.08 13.57
N CYS A 241 -8.63 -1.96 12.56
CA CYS A 241 -8.33 -2.33 11.17
C CYS A 241 -9.27 -1.60 10.21
N TYR A 242 -8.92 -1.65 8.93
CA TYR A 242 -9.85 -1.33 7.85
C TYR A 242 -10.72 -2.56 7.58
N LEU A 243 -12.02 -2.49 7.86
CA LEU A 243 -12.93 -3.62 7.67
C LEU A 243 -13.36 -3.66 6.20
N PHE A 244 -13.17 -4.81 5.54
CA PHE A 244 -13.67 -5.05 4.18
C PHE A 244 -14.85 -6.02 4.24
N ASN A 245 -16.08 -5.52 4.05
CA ASN A 245 -17.27 -6.39 3.96
C ASN A 245 -17.53 -6.90 2.55
N GLU A 246 -16.89 -6.28 1.56
CA GLU A 246 -16.95 -6.65 0.15
C GLU A 246 -15.52 -6.71 -0.41
N THR A 247 -15.35 -7.48 -1.49
CA THR A 247 -14.09 -7.57 -2.25
C THR A 247 -13.63 -6.20 -2.72
N LEU A 248 -12.35 -5.87 -2.51
CA LEU A 248 -11.71 -4.78 -3.22
C LEU A 248 -11.48 -5.23 -4.67
N ASN A 249 -12.47 -4.94 -5.50
CA ASN A 249 -12.49 -5.32 -6.90
C ASN A 249 -11.64 -4.34 -7.72
N LEU A 250 -10.46 -4.80 -8.15
CA LEU A 250 -9.51 -4.05 -8.98
C LEU A 250 -9.42 -4.61 -10.40
N THR A 251 -10.43 -5.35 -10.82
CA THR A 251 -10.43 -6.07 -12.09
C THR A 251 -10.55 -5.13 -13.30
N GLY A 252 -10.19 -5.62 -14.50
CA GLY A 252 -10.60 -4.98 -15.76
C GLY A 252 -9.59 -4.00 -16.38
N GLY A 253 -8.29 -4.28 -16.26
CA GLY A 253 -7.27 -3.56 -17.02
C GLY A 253 -7.59 -3.60 -18.51
N ALA A 254 -7.90 -2.45 -19.10
CA ALA A 254 -8.25 -2.37 -20.52
C ALA A 254 -7.08 -2.91 -21.36
N SER A 255 -7.26 -4.07 -22.00
CA SER A 255 -6.26 -4.70 -22.87
C SER A 255 -4.89 -4.96 -22.20
N GLY A 256 -4.85 -5.24 -20.89
CA GLY A 256 -3.59 -5.49 -20.17
C GLY A 256 -2.80 -4.22 -19.82
N LEU A 257 -3.43 -3.04 -19.86
CA LEU A 257 -2.78 -1.81 -19.40
C LEU A 257 -2.44 -1.90 -17.91
N ALA A 258 -1.15 -1.79 -17.61
CA ALA A 258 -0.64 -1.70 -16.25
C ALA A 258 -0.80 -0.29 -15.70
N TYR A 259 -1.60 -0.13 -14.65
CA TYR A 259 -1.63 1.10 -13.88
C TYR A 259 -0.69 0.90 -12.70
N GLN A 260 0.48 1.56 -12.74
CA GLN A 260 1.51 1.46 -11.70
C GLN A 260 0.99 2.05 -10.38
N VAL A 261 0.16 1.28 -9.67
CA VAL A 261 -0.52 1.67 -8.44
C VAL A 261 -0.02 0.79 -7.32
N ILE A 262 0.48 1.42 -6.26
CA ILE A 262 1.05 0.72 -5.10
C ILE A 262 0.18 1.00 -3.89
N PHE A 263 -0.49 -0.02 -3.36
CA PHE A 263 -1.08 0.03 -2.03
C PHE A 263 0.02 -0.15 -0.99
N GLN A 264 0.34 0.93 -0.30
CA GLN A 264 1.45 0.99 0.65
C GLN A 264 0.91 1.13 2.07
N GLY A 265 1.14 0.11 2.90
CA GLY A 265 0.89 0.16 4.33
C GLY A 265 2.02 0.87 5.10
N ALA A 266 1.79 1.09 6.39
CA ALA A 266 2.85 1.47 7.31
C ALA A 266 3.65 0.24 7.73
N THR A 267 4.97 0.41 7.82
CA THR A 267 5.91 -0.64 8.21
C THR A 267 5.77 -1.05 9.67
N GLY A 268 6.08 -2.31 9.97
CA GLY A 268 6.15 -2.86 11.32
C GLY A 268 4.90 -3.65 11.71
N ASN A 269 4.97 -4.35 12.84
CA ASN A 269 3.84 -5.17 13.29
C ASN A 269 2.67 -4.30 13.76
N PHE A 270 1.45 -4.77 13.55
CA PHE A 270 0.25 -4.17 14.13
C PHE A 270 0.39 -4.00 15.66
N PRO A 271 0.04 -2.83 16.26
CA PRO A 271 -0.72 -1.71 15.68
C PRO A 271 0.11 -0.63 14.97
N ASN A 272 1.44 -0.79 14.89
CA ASN A 272 2.30 0.19 14.21
C ASN A 272 2.20 0.06 12.69
N GLY A 273 1.92 -1.15 12.18
CA GLY A 273 1.64 -1.42 10.77
C GLY A 273 0.17 -1.37 10.39
N SER A 274 -0.08 -1.40 9.08
CA SER A 274 -1.41 -1.30 8.50
C SER A 274 -2.10 -2.66 8.36
N LYS A 275 -3.35 -2.74 8.84
CA LYS A 275 -4.13 -3.99 8.86
C LYS A 275 -5.51 -3.83 8.24
N ILE A 276 -5.86 -4.76 7.36
CA ILE A 276 -7.16 -4.93 6.73
C ILE A 276 -7.80 -6.19 7.33
N CYS A 277 -9.05 -6.07 7.77
CA CYS A 277 -9.85 -7.19 8.26
C CYS A 277 -10.77 -7.71 7.16
N GLY A 278 -10.56 -8.95 6.70
CA GLY A 278 -11.36 -9.58 5.65
C GLY A 278 -12.68 -10.16 6.19
N ASN A 279 -13.81 -9.65 5.75
CA ASN A 279 -15.16 -10.09 6.14
C ASN A 279 -16.07 -10.41 4.93
N THR A 280 -15.47 -10.97 3.88
CA THR A 280 -16.11 -11.18 2.56
C THR A 280 -16.70 -12.58 2.37
N GLY A 281 -16.48 -13.50 3.32
CA GLY A 281 -16.87 -14.91 3.19
C GLY A 281 -16.19 -15.61 2.03
N ASN A 282 -16.99 -16.21 1.14
CA ASN A 282 -16.50 -16.99 0.00
C ASN A 282 -15.95 -16.14 -1.17
N SER A 283 -15.97 -14.81 -1.05
CA SER A 283 -15.37 -13.90 -2.03
C SER A 283 -13.97 -13.49 -1.57
N PRO A 284 -13.03 -13.15 -2.47
CA PRO A 284 -11.70 -12.70 -2.09
C PRO A 284 -11.70 -11.36 -1.37
N ILE A 285 -10.69 -11.13 -0.52
CA ILE A 285 -10.43 -9.78 0.02
C ILE A 285 -10.01 -8.86 -1.13
N ILE A 286 -9.10 -9.32 -1.99
CA ILE A 286 -8.56 -8.60 -3.15
C ILE A 286 -8.76 -9.41 -4.43
N ASP A 287 -9.30 -8.78 -5.47
CA ASP A 287 -9.43 -9.38 -6.81
C ASP A 287 -8.77 -8.48 -7.86
N THR A 288 -7.68 -8.97 -8.46
CA THR A 288 -6.91 -8.29 -9.52
C THR A 288 -7.03 -9.00 -10.87
N THR A 289 -8.07 -9.80 -11.07
CA THR A 289 -8.29 -10.52 -12.32
C THR A 289 -8.22 -9.57 -13.54
N ALA A 290 -7.34 -9.92 -14.49
CA ALA A 290 -7.01 -9.16 -15.69
C ALA A 290 -6.52 -7.72 -15.44
N MET A 291 -5.94 -7.43 -14.28
CA MET A 291 -5.35 -6.15 -13.93
C MET A 291 -3.85 -6.28 -13.69
N GLY A 292 -3.04 -5.48 -14.40
CA GLY A 292 -1.59 -5.44 -14.25
C GLY A 292 -1.08 -4.18 -13.55
N GLY A 293 0.15 -4.23 -13.04
CA GLY A 293 0.83 -3.10 -12.41
C GLY A 293 0.33 -2.72 -11.02
N VAL A 294 -0.53 -3.52 -10.41
CA VAL A 294 -1.03 -3.29 -9.05
C VAL A 294 -0.09 -3.97 -8.06
N SER A 295 0.43 -3.21 -7.12
CA SER A 295 1.33 -3.72 -6.08
C SER A 295 0.76 -3.51 -4.69
N PHE A 296 1.03 -4.45 -3.78
CA PHE A 296 0.74 -4.35 -2.36
C PHE A 296 2.05 -4.46 -1.58
N ARG A 297 2.25 -3.57 -0.60
CA ARG A 297 3.43 -3.59 0.26
C ARG A 297 3.11 -3.23 1.70
N ASP A 298 3.76 -3.91 2.64
CA ASP A 298 3.70 -3.61 4.08
C ASP A 298 2.26 -3.68 4.64
N LEU A 299 1.47 -4.65 4.16
CA LEU A 299 0.06 -4.81 4.51
C LEU A 299 -0.23 -6.15 5.16
N VAL A 300 -1.04 -6.13 6.22
CA VAL A 300 -1.60 -7.33 6.84
C VAL A 300 -3.06 -7.48 6.44
N PHE A 301 -3.40 -8.56 5.76
CA PHE A 301 -4.76 -9.01 5.46
C PHE A 301 -5.12 -10.12 6.44
N ASP A 302 -6.02 -9.84 7.39
CA ASP A 302 -6.35 -10.74 8.50
C ASP A 302 -7.85 -11.01 8.57
N ALA A 303 -8.24 -12.21 8.16
CA ALA A 303 -9.60 -12.74 8.27
C ALA A 303 -9.80 -13.59 9.54
N THR A 304 -8.80 -13.66 10.44
CA THR A 304 -8.88 -14.41 11.71
C THR A 304 -9.25 -13.53 12.90
N VAL A 305 -9.56 -12.25 12.65
CA VAL A 305 -9.90 -11.28 13.69
C VAL A 305 -11.21 -11.69 14.39
N SER A 306 -11.19 -11.66 15.72
CA SER A 306 -12.38 -11.99 16.53
C SER A 306 -13.51 -11.00 16.26
N GLY A 307 -14.73 -11.52 16.05
CA GLY A 307 -15.95 -10.72 15.86
C GLY A 307 -16.34 -10.46 14.40
N LEU A 308 -15.58 -10.96 13.43
CA LEU A 308 -15.99 -10.96 12.02
C LEU A 308 -17.24 -11.84 11.84
N SER A 309 -18.23 -11.35 11.09
CA SER A 309 -19.51 -12.03 10.86
C SER A 309 -19.44 -13.08 9.75
N ASN A 310 -18.51 -12.89 8.81
CA ASN A 310 -18.31 -13.69 7.62
C ASN A 310 -16.82 -13.63 7.21
N PRO A 311 -15.92 -14.24 8.01
CA PRO A 311 -14.48 -14.27 7.71
C PRO A 311 -14.18 -14.62 6.25
N SER A 312 -13.28 -13.88 5.61
CA SER A 312 -12.87 -14.16 4.24
C SER A 312 -12.13 -15.51 4.13
N GLU A 313 -12.55 -16.33 3.17
CA GLU A 313 -11.92 -17.62 2.86
C GLU A 313 -10.89 -17.50 1.71
N ILE A 314 -10.85 -16.38 1.01
CA ILE A 314 -9.89 -16.13 -0.08
C ILE A 314 -9.20 -14.80 0.19
N GLY A 315 -7.86 -14.79 0.22
CA GLY A 315 -7.06 -13.60 0.51
C GLY A 315 -6.88 -12.76 -0.73
N TYR A 316 -6.08 -13.27 -1.66
CA TYR A 316 -5.77 -12.64 -2.93
C TYR A 316 -6.14 -13.54 -4.09
N LEU A 317 -6.93 -13.01 -5.02
CA LEU A 317 -7.32 -13.67 -6.25
C LEU A 317 -6.78 -12.89 -7.45
N SER A 318 -6.05 -13.57 -8.33
CA SER A 318 -5.68 -13.00 -9.63
C SER A 318 -5.84 -14.04 -10.73
N GLY A 319 -6.63 -13.67 -11.73
CA GLY A 319 -6.93 -14.52 -12.87
C GLY A 319 -6.75 -13.86 -14.22
N ARG A 320 -6.78 -14.68 -15.26
CA ARG A 320 -6.97 -14.24 -16.64
C ARG A 320 -8.48 -14.02 -16.94
N SER A 321 -8.82 -12.95 -17.66
CA SER A 321 -10.22 -12.74 -18.10
C SER A 321 -10.63 -13.76 -19.16
N ALA A 322 -11.93 -13.97 -19.37
CA ALA A 322 -12.49 -14.76 -20.49
C ALA A 322 -12.10 -14.28 -21.91
N SER A 323 -11.47 -13.10 -22.05
CA SER A 323 -10.90 -12.61 -23.31
C SER A 323 -9.39 -12.85 -23.44
N GLY A 324 -8.77 -13.50 -22.45
CA GLY A 324 -7.39 -13.98 -22.51
C GLY A 324 -6.40 -12.97 -21.94
N VAL A 325 -6.90 -11.93 -21.29
CA VAL A 325 -6.09 -10.84 -20.75
C VAL A 325 -5.59 -11.25 -19.37
N SER A 326 -4.28 -11.43 -19.27
CA SER A 326 -3.58 -11.55 -17.99
C SER A 326 -3.19 -10.16 -17.49
N GLY A 327 -3.34 -9.95 -16.19
CA GLY A 327 -2.76 -8.79 -15.53
C GLY A 327 -1.30 -9.08 -15.18
N GLN A 328 -0.34 -8.48 -15.88
CA GLN A 328 1.10 -8.70 -15.66
C GLN A 328 1.69 -7.71 -14.65
N GLU A 329 2.85 -8.04 -14.07
CA GLU A 329 3.66 -7.15 -13.21
C GLU A 329 3.02 -6.75 -11.88
N ASN A 330 2.03 -7.51 -11.39
CA ASN A 330 1.58 -7.29 -10.02
C ASN A 330 2.64 -7.76 -9.04
N LYS A 331 2.72 -7.08 -7.90
CA LYS A 331 3.71 -7.37 -6.87
C LYS A 331 3.07 -7.43 -5.50
N ILE A 332 3.40 -8.46 -4.73
CA ILE A 332 3.12 -8.47 -3.30
C ILE A 332 4.46 -8.55 -2.59
N GLN A 333 4.69 -7.66 -1.64
CA GLN A 333 5.97 -7.58 -0.94
C GLN A 333 5.76 -7.28 0.53
N ASP A 334 6.42 -8.02 1.42
CA ASP A 334 6.33 -7.79 2.86
C ASP A 334 4.87 -7.78 3.37
N CYS A 335 4.00 -8.59 2.76
CA CYS A 335 2.61 -8.70 3.13
C CYS A 335 2.34 -9.95 3.95
N THR A 336 1.24 -9.92 4.71
CA THR A 336 0.78 -11.06 5.51
C THR A 336 -0.66 -11.38 5.14
N PHE A 337 -0.94 -12.63 4.80
CA PHE A 337 -2.30 -13.14 4.61
C PHE A 337 -2.61 -14.15 5.72
N LYS A 338 -3.63 -13.85 6.53
CA LYS A 338 -4.11 -14.71 7.63
C LYS A 338 -5.54 -15.09 7.39
N LEU A 339 -5.76 -16.29 6.86
CA LEU A 339 -7.10 -16.82 6.63
C LEU A 339 -7.48 -17.86 7.69
N PRO A 340 -8.80 -18.14 7.85
CA PRO A 340 -9.27 -19.22 8.69
C PRO A 340 -8.62 -20.55 8.31
N ARG A 341 -8.38 -21.40 9.30
CA ARG A 341 -7.86 -22.76 9.10
C ARG A 341 -8.90 -23.77 9.53
N HIS A 342 -9.04 -24.81 8.73
CA HIS A 342 -10.01 -25.87 8.95
C HIS A 342 -9.29 -27.19 9.24
N THR A 343 -9.85 -27.99 10.16
CA THR A 343 -9.29 -29.29 10.53
C THR A 343 -10.00 -30.47 9.87
N SER A 344 -11.16 -30.21 9.25
CA SER A 344 -11.99 -31.22 8.55
C SER A 344 -13.14 -30.53 7.79
N GLY A 345 -13.61 -31.14 6.71
CA GLY A 345 -14.81 -30.69 5.98
C GLY A 345 -14.52 -30.35 4.52
N SER A 346 -15.51 -29.78 3.83
CA SER A 346 -15.42 -29.34 2.43
C SER A 346 -15.14 -27.85 2.28
N VAL A 347 -15.09 -27.11 3.39
CA VAL A 347 -14.75 -25.68 3.40
C VAL A 347 -13.24 -25.58 3.60
N VAL A 348 -12.59 -24.80 2.73
CA VAL A 348 -11.15 -24.55 2.74
C VAL A 348 -10.87 -23.10 2.40
N SER A 349 -9.79 -22.56 2.96
CA SER A 349 -9.31 -21.21 2.69
C SER A 349 -8.11 -21.20 1.73
N TYR A 350 -7.98 -20.12 0.96
CA TYR A 350 -6.92 -19.91 -0.04
C TYR A 350 -6.21 -18.58 0.19
N GLY A 351 -4.94 -18.63 0.57
CA GLY A 351 -4.17 -17.42 0.86
C GLY A 351 -3.96 -16.55 -0.39
N ILE A 352 -3.20 -17.10 -1.33
CA ILE A 352 -2.93 -16.52 -2.65
C ILE A 352 -3.36 -17.55 -3.69
N TYR A 353 -4.32 -17.17 -4.55
CA TYR A 353 -4.83 -18.02 -5.62
C TYR A 353 -4.66 -17.34 -6.98
N LEU A 354 -3.83 -17.96 -7.82
CA LEU A 354 -3.47 -17.49 -9.14
C LEU A 354 -3.93 -18.49 -10.20
N TYR A 355 -4.63 -18.02 -11.22
CA TYR A 355 -5.03 -18.90 -12.34
C TYR A 355 -4.82 -18.27 -13.72
N GLY A 356 -3.94 -18.87 -14.50
CA GLY A 356 -3.61 -18.45 -15.86
C GLY A 356 -2.96 -17.06 -15.97
N VAL A 357 -2.42 -16.54 -14.85
CA VAL A 357 -1.67 -15.29 -14.80
C VAL A 357 -0.18 -15.52 -15.09
N GLU A 358 0.55 -14.43 -15.30
CA GLU A 358 1.97 -14.49 -15.64
C GLU A 358 2.71 -13.26 -15.12
N VAL A 359 4.03 -13.38 -14.95
CA VAL A 359 4.91 -12.27 -14.58
C VAL A 359 4.47 -11.61 -13.27
N GLN A 360 4.08 -12.43 -12.29
CA GLN A 360 3.76 -11.97 -10.94
C GLN A 360 4.97 -12.12 -10.01
N TYR A 361 5.13 -11.22 -9.05
CA TYR A 361 6.25 -11.23 -8.12
C TYR A 361 5.78 -11.15 -6.66
N TYR A 362 6.19 -12.13 -5.85
CA TYR A 362 5.87 -12.23 -4.43
C TYR A 362 7.17 -12.34 -3.65
N GLU A 363 7.33 -11.53 -2.61
CA GLU A 363 8.62 -11.40 -1.93
C GLU A 363 8.46 -11.17 -0.42
N ARG A 364 9.05 -12.03 0.40
CA ARG A 364 8.98 -11.95 1.89
C ARG A 364 7.56 -11.97 2.44
N ASP A 365 6.65 -12.63 1.73
CA ASP A 365 5.26 -12.70 2.14
C ASP A 365 5.02 -13.88 3.09
N TRP A 366 4.19 -13.64 4.09
CA TRP A 366 3.77 -14.64 5.07
C TRP A 366 2.31 -15.03 4.84
N VAL A 367 2.01 -16.31 4.67
CA VAL A 367 0.67 -16.75 4.29
C VAL A 367 0.21 -17.93 5.15
N GLN A 368 -0.92 -17.77 5.83
CA GLN A 368 -1.63 -18.83 6.55
C GLN A 368 -2.99 -19.07 5.91
N ALA A 369 -3.22 -20.31 5.46
CA ALA A 369 -4.50 -20.78 4.95
C ALA A 369 -4.55 -22.33 4.96
N ASP A 370 -5.64 -22.93 4.51
CA ASP A 370 -5.67 -24.37 4.22
C ASP A 370 -4.83 -24.69 2.98
N TYR A 371 -4.93 -23.82 1.96
CA TYR A 371 -4.08 -23.76 0.78
C TYR A 371 -3.39 -22.38 0.73
N PRO A 372 -2.20 -22.23 1.35
CA PRO A 372 -1.49 -20.96 1.39
C PRO A 372 -1.22 -20.39 0.01
N LEU A 373 -0.66 -21.21 -0.89
CA LEU A 373 -0.34 -20.81 -2.25
C LEU A 373 -0.94 -21.78 -3.26
N VAL A 374 -1.68 -21.27 -4.23
CA VAL A 374 -2.22 -22.03 -5.36
C VAL A 374 -1.92 -21.29 -6.65
N VAL A 375 -1.26 -21.96 -7.59
CA VAL A 375 -0.94 -21.43 -8.92
C VAL A 375 -1.31 -22.47 -9.97
N THR A 376 -2.26 -22.15 -10.82
CA THR A 376 -2.82 -23.13 -11.75
C THR A 376 -2.98 -22.55 -13.15
N ALA A 377 -2.79 -23.36 -14.18
CA ALA A 377 -3.04 -22.93 -15.56
C ALA A 377 -4.54 -22.74 -15.84
N THR A 378 -5.38 -23.46 -15.10
CA THR A 378 -6.85 -23.39 -15.19
C THR A 378 -7.46 -22.98 -13.84
N ASN A 379 -8.73 -22.61 -13.80
CA ASN A 379 -9.41 -22.39 -12.51
C ASN A 379 -9.78 -23.73 -11.85
N HIS A 380 -8.77 -24.50 -11.42
CA HIS A 380 -8.90 -25.87 -10.94
C HIS A 380 -9.91 -26.02 -9.79
N PHE A 381 -9.91 -25.06 -8.86
CA PHE A 381 -10.80 -25.07 -7.69
C PHE A 381 -12.11 -24.30 -7.91
N GLY A 382 -12.36 -23.79 -9.11
CA GLY A 382 -13.62 -23.11 -9.47
C GLY A 382 -13.88 -21.82 -8.69
N LEU A 383 -12.84 -21.10 -8.27
CA LEU A 383 -12.97 -19.83 -7.55
C LEU A 383 -13.31 -18.71 -8.53
N ASN A 384 -14.45 -18.04 -8.35
CA ASN A 384 -14.93 -17.06 -9.31
C ASN A 384 -14.52 -15.64 -8.92
N SER A 385 -14.01 -14.90 -9.91
CA SER A 385 -13.87 -13.44 -9.86
C SER A 385 -15.17 -12.76 -10.30
N THR A 386 -15.30 -11.47 -10.02
CA THR A 386 -16.41 -10.65 -10.52
C THR A 386 -16.36 -10.41 -12.03
N LEU A 387 -15.16 -10.38 -12.63
CA LEU A 387 -14.99 -10.60 -14.07
C LEU A 387 -15.05 -12.09 -14.35
N ASP A 388 -15.91 -12.48 -15.29
CA ASP A 388 -16.07 -13.87 -15.71
C ASP A 388 -14.68 -14.47 -16.05
N PRO A 389 -14.17 -15.40 -15.23
CA PRO A 389 -12.85 -15.97 -15.43
C PRO A 389 -12.83 -16.85 -16.67
N TRP A 390 -11.72 -16.88 -17.41
CA TRP A 390 -11.62 -17.77 -18.57
C TRP A 390 -11.87 -19.23 -18.19
N GLY A 391 -12.77 -19.89 -18.91
CA GLY A 391 -13.10 -21.32 -18.77
C GLY A 391 -12.15 -22.24 -19.56
N SER A 392 -11.55 -23.18 -18.83
CA SER A 392 -10.85 -24.41 -19.26
C SER A 392 -10.30 -24.49 -20.69
N GLY A 393 -8.98 -24.35 -20.83
CA GLY A 393 -8.19 -24.74 -22.00
C GLY A 393 -6.69 -24.69 -21.70
N SER A 394 -5.89 -25.62 -22.23
CA SER A 394 -4.44 -25.62 -22.04
C SER A 394 -3.80 -24.44 -22.77
N GLN A 395 -3.37 -23.41 -22.02
CA GLN A 395 -2.27 -22.54 -22.43
C GLN A 395 -1.43 -22.21 -21.19
N SER A 396 -0.13 -22.52 -21.31
CA SER A 396 0.92 -22.28 -20.34
C SER A 396 1.69 -21.04 -20.76
N GLU A 397 1.66 -19.99 -19.97
CA GLU A 397 2.75 -19.01 -19.84
C GLU A 397 2.72 -18.61 -18.36
N THR A 398 3.57 -19.21 -17.54
CA THR A 398 3.73 -18.78 -16.14
C THR A 398 5.19 -18.41 -15.99
N GLN A 399 5.45 -17.30 -15.33
CA GLN A 399 6.78 -16.73 -15.07
C GLN A 399 6.75 -16.10 -13.69
N ASP A 400 5.97 -16.71 -12.80
CA ASP A 400 5.68 -16.16 -11.50
C ASP A 400 6.84 -16.51 -10.57
N SER A 401 7.23 -15.52 -9.78
CA SER A 401 8.36 -15.60 -8.88
C SER A 401 7.89 -15.42 -7.45
N PHE A 402 8.21 -16.40 -6.63
CA PHE A 402 7.92 -16.48 -5.21
C PHE A 402 9.23 -16.55 -4.45
N ILE A 403 9.64 -15.45 -3.82
CA ILE A 403 10.95 -15.32 -3.22
C ILE A 403 10.83 -15.12 -1.72
N ASP A 404 11.56 -15.92 -0.95
CA ASP A 404 11.57 -15.84 0.52
C ASP A 404 10.16 -15.95 1.13
N MET A 405 9.34 -16.85 0.60
CA MET A 405 7.96 -17.06 1.06
C MET A 405 7.93 -17.84 2.38
N GLU A 406 6.98 -17.50 3.25
CA GLU A 406 6.76 -18.20 4.52
C GLU A 406 5.30 -18.71 4.57
N LEU A 407 5.10 -20.02 4.44
CA LEU A 407 3.78 -20.63 4.26
C LEU A 407 3.36 -21.52 5.44
N GLU A 408 2.25 -21.19 6.10
CA GLU A 408 1.64 -21.97 7.18
C GLU A 408 0.35 -22.67 6.71
N SER A 409 0.36 -24.00 6.57
CA SER A 409 -0.85 -24.76 6.26
C SER A 409 -1.55 -25.34 7.48
N ALA A 410 -2.86 -25.55 7.37
CA ALA A 410 -3.69 -26.30 8.32
C ALA A 410 -3.62 -27.83 8.15
N GLY A 411 -3.10 -28.32 7.01
CA GLY A 411 -3.01 -29.75 6.68
C GLY A 411 -4.19 -30.35 5.91
N LEU A 412 -5.12 -29.53 5.39
CA LEU A 412 -6.14 -29.99 4.43
C LEU A 412 -5.64 -29.99 2.98
N GLY A 413 -4.66 -29.16 2.67
CA GLY A 413 -3.95 -29.09 1.40
C GLY A 413 -2.45 -28.92 1.59
N PRO A 414 -1.66 -28.99 0.51
CA PRO A 414 -0.23 -28.69 0.54
C PRO A 414 0.03 -27.23 0.93
N ALA A 415 1.29 -26.89 1.25
CA ALA A 415 1.68 -25.49 1.43
C ALA A 415 1.56 -24.72 0.12
N ALA A 416 1.98 -25.36 -0.98
CA ALA A 416 1.88 -24.79 -2.31
C ALA A 416 1.43 -25.84 -3.32
N TYR A 417 0.39 -25.50 -4.09
CA TYR A 417 -0.21 -26.34 -5.12
C TYR A 417 0.02 -25.72 -6.50
N PHE A 418 0.56 -26.50 -7.42
CA PHE A 418 0.85 -26.09 -8.79
C PHE A 418 0.15 -27.01 -9.78
N GLU A 419 -0.54 -26.45 -10.76
CA GLU A 419 -1.18 -27.23 -11.82
C GLU A 419 -0.86 -26.67 -13.21
N GLY A 420 -0.10 -27.41 -14.02
CA GLY A 420 0.17 -27.00 -15.39
C GLY A 420 1.05 -25.75 -15.55
N THR A 421 1.93 -25.47 -14.58
CA THR A 421 2.75 -24.25 -14.54
C THR A 421 4.13 -24.44 -15.16
N SER A 422 4.72 -23.38 -15.69
CA SER A 422 6.06 -23.35 -16.29
C SER A 422 6.86 -22.13 -15.82
N ASP A 423 8.17 -22.12 -16.06
CA ASP A 423 9.13 -21.01 -15.81
C ASP A 423 9.02 -20.33 -14.43
N MET A 424 8.81 -21.13 -13.38
CA MET A 424 8.59 -20.63 -12.03
C MET A 424 9.89 -20.55 -11.23
N THR A 425 10.02 -19.50 -10.41
CA THR A 425 11.08 -19.43 -9.39
C THR A 425 10.47 -19.44 -8.00
N LEU A 426 10.86 -20.40 -7.17
CA LEU A 426 10.31 -20.59 -5.84
C LEU A 426 11.42 -20.72 -4.81
N THR A 427 11.43 -19.83 -3.84
CA THR A 427 12.27 -19.93 -2.66
C THR A 427 11.47 -19.61 -1.42
N GLY A 428 11.71 -20.35 -0.35
CA GLY A 428 10.99 -20.12 0.89
C GLY A 428 10.94 -21.34 1.78
N HIS A 429 9.97 -21.29 2.66
CA HIS A 429 9.80 -22.24 3.74
C HIS A 429 8.32 -22.46 4.02
N SER A 430 7.96 -23.71 4.29
CA SER A 430 6.63 -24.06 4.76
C SER A 430 6.65 -24.83 6.07
N TRP A 431 5.62 -24.61 6.87
CA TRP A 431 5.37 -25.41 8.07
C TRP A 431 3.92 -25.83 8.22
N ASN A 432 3.75 -27.01 8.82
CA ASN A 432 2.46 -27.50 9.28
C ASN A 432 2.54 -27.83 10.78
N LEU A 433 1.99 -26.95 11.61
CA LEU A 433 1.95 -27.13 13.07
C LEU A 433 0.70 -27.88 13.56
N SER A 434 -0.16 -28.35 12.65
CA SER A 434 -1.41 -29.07 12.94
C SER A 434 -1.18 -30.55 13.28
N GLN A 435 -0.01 -30.93 13.80
CA GLN A 435 0.40 -32.30 14.15
C GLN A 435 -0.51 -33.03 15.17
N SER A 436 -1.62 -32.40 15.58
CA SER A 436 -2.61 -32.95 16.51
C SER A 436 -3.53 -34.03 15.92
N SER A 437 -3.56 -34.23 14.60
CA SER A 437 -4.26 -35.35 13.98
C SER A 437 -3.26 -36.40 13.49
N SER A 438 -3.50 -37.66 13.85
CA SER A 438 -2.82 -38.78 13.22
C SER A 438 -3.09 -38.69 11.73
N TYR A 439 -2.07 -38.49 10.91
CA TYR A 439 -2.19 -38.30 9.47
C TYR A 439 -3.15 -39.35 8.90
N SER A 440 -4.33 -38.91 8.47
CA SER A 440 -5.27 -39.77 7.77
C SER A 440 -4.66 -40.09 6.40
N SER A 441 -4.64 -41.36 6.01
CA SER A 441 -4.11 -41.83 4.72
C SER A 441 -4.80 -41.24 3.48
N SER A 442 -5.75 -40.32 3.66
CA SER A 442 -6.52 -39.65 2.60
C SER A 442 -6.33 -38.12 2.54
N LEU A 443 -5.47 -37.53 3.37
CA LEU A 443 -5.17 -36.09 3.35
C LEU A 443 -3.84 -35.83 2.64
N PHE A 444 -3.81 -34.82 1.77
CA PHE A 444 -2.63 -34.35 1.04
C PHE A 444 -1.54 -33.97 2.04
N GLN A 445 -0.42 -34.69 1.98
CA GLN A 445 0.53 -34.82 3.07
C GLN A 445 1.91 -34.22 2.73
N TYR A 446 1.95 -33.44 1.65
CA TYR A 446 3.17 -32.90 1.05
C TYR A 446 3.26 -31.40 1.26
N ALA A 447 4.48 -30.88 1.34
CA ALA A 447 4.68 -29.44 1.31
C ALA A 447 4.31 -28.84 -0.05
N LEU A 448 4.69 -29.54 -1.14
CA LEU A 448 4.50 -29.09 -2.51
C LEU A 448 3.76 -30.16 -3.32
N ASP A 449 2.72 -29.77 -4.06
CA ASP A 449 2.00 -30.64 -5.00
C ASP A 449 2.11 -30.06 -6.42
N PHE A 450 2.66 -30.84 -7.34
CA PHE A 450 2.78 -30.51 -8.76
C PHE A 450 1.89 -31.44 -9.57
N GLU A 451 0.76 -30.94 -10.03
CA GLU A 451 -0.21 -31.67 -10.83
C GLU A 451 -0.21 -31.23 -12.30
N GLY A 452 -0.55 -32.12 -13.22
CA GLY A 452 -0.61 -31.77 -14.63
C GLY A 452 0.77 -31.69 -15.29
N ASN A 453 0.91 -30.81 -16.30
CA ASN A 453 2.14 -30.67 -17.07
C ASN A 453 2.94 -29.48 -16.57
N ASN A 454 3.88 -29.71 -15.67
CA ASN A 454 4.75 -28.67 -15.14
C ASN A 454 6.11 -28.67 -15.85
N SER A 455 6.74 -27.51 -16.00
CA SER A 455 8.09 -27.45 -16.59
C SER A 455 8.93 -26.27 -16.08
N SER A 456 10.26 -26.32 -16.19
CA SER A 456 11.13 -25.18 -15.86
C SER A 456 10.88 -24.63 -14.43
N MET A 457 10.65 -25.53 -13.47
CA MET A 457 10.42 -25.17 -12.06
C MET A 457 11.75 -25.07 -11.34
N SER A 458 12.12 -23.89 -10.83
CA SER A 458 13.32 -23.69 -10.01
C SER A 458 12.94 -23.51 -8.54
N VAL A 459 13.03 -24.59 -7.76
CA VAL A 459 12.61 -24.65 -6.36
C VAL A 459 13.81 -24.72 -5.42
N LYS A 460 13.83 -23.87 -4.39
CA LYS A 460 14.67 -23.99 -3.19
C LYS A 460 13.83 -23.86 -1.94
N TRP A 461 13.48 -24.97 -1.33
CA TRP A 461 12.44 -25.01 -0.32
C TRP A 461 12.88 -25.66 0.98
N ARG A 462 12.45 -25.10 2.11
CA ARG A 462 12.55 -25.72 3.43
C ARG A 462 11.17 -26.18 3.89
N GLN A 463 11.07 -27.35 4.47
CA GLN A 463 9.82 -27.88 5.00
C GLN A 463 9.93 -28.32 6.46
N GLU A 464 8.88 -28.04 7.23
CA GLU A 464 8.74 -28.47 8.63
C GLU A 464 7.34 -29.05 8.91
N GLY A 465 7.26 -30.19 9.61
CA GLY A 465 6.00 -30.76 10.12
C GLY A 465 5.11 -31.47 9.09
N TYR A 466 5.52 -31.55 7.83
CA TYR A 466 4.87 -32.36 6.80
C TYR A 466 5.55 -33.73 6.65
N PRO A 467 4.80 -34.82 6.43
CA PRO A 467 5.35 -36.15 6.21
C PRO A 467 5.94 -36.39 4.81
N GLY A 468 5.61 -35.57 3.81
CA GLY A 468 6.18 -35.68 2.46
C GLY A 468 6.67 -34.34 1.91
N PHE A 469 7.65 -34.37 1.00
CA PHE A 469 8.24 -33.15 0.42
C PHE A 469 7.53 -32.68 -0.83
N LEU A 470 7.52 -33.53 -1.85
CA LEU A 470 6.95 -33.19 -3.14
C LEU A 470 6.08 -34.34 -3.63
N TYR A 471 4.88 -34.01 -4.08
CA TYR A 471 4.01 -34.88 -4.84
C TYR A 471 4.02 -34.46 -6.30
N VAL A 472 4.23 -35.39 -7.22
CA VAL A 472 4.18 -35.14 -8.67
C VAL A 472 3.14 -36.06 -9.30
N ASN A 473 2.15 -35.45 -9.93
CA ASN A 473 1.07 -36.14 -10.63
C ASN A 473 1.09 -35.73 -12.12
N LYS A 474 1.60 -36.62 -12.98
CA LYS A 474 1.90 -36.44 -14.41
C LYS A 474 3.30 -35.89 -14.71
N ASN A 475 3.43 -34.79 -15.44
CA ASN A 475 4.68 -34.45 -16.12
C ASN A 475 5.42 -33.33 -15.39
N LEU A 476 6.73 -33.50 -15.25
CA LEU A 476 7.68 -32.47 -14.81
C LEU A 476 8.84 -32.47 -15.81
N MET A 477 9.27 -31.32 -16.32
CA MET A 477 10.39 -31.26 -17.26
C MET A 477 11.29 -30.05 -16.97
N TYR A 478 12.58 -30.14 -17.28
CA TYR A 478 13.54 -29.04 -17.18
C TYR A 478 13.61 -28.35 -15.79
N SER A 479 13.29 -29.07 -14.72
CA SER A 479 13.10 -28.50 -13.39
C SER A 479 14.28 -28.79 -12.46
N THR A 480 14.57 -27.86 -11.56
CA THR A 480 15.54 -28.04 -10.47
C THR A 480 14.82 -27.92 -9.14
N ILE A 481 14.77 -29.01 -8.40
CA ILE A 481 14.09 -29.13 -7.11
C ILE A 481 15.12 -29.33 -6.01
N GLU A 482 15.35 -28.30 -5.21
CA GLU A 482 16.24 -28.32 -4.06
C GLU A 482 15.43 -28.18 -2.77
N GLY A 483 15.59 -29.14 -1.86
CA GLY A 483 14.76 -29.26 -0.67
C GLY A 483 15.59 -29.52 0.58
N THR A 484 15.16 -28.96 1.71
CA THR A 484 15.65 -29.32 3.04
C THR A 484 14.48 -29.56 4.00
N THR A 485 14.67 -30.40 5.00
CA THR A 485 13.68 -30.65 6.05
C THR A 485 14.17 -30.20 7.43
N ALA A 486 13.22 -29.98 8.33
CA ALA A 486 13.42 -29.89 9.78
C ALA A 486 12.45 -30.86 10.52
N PRO A 487 12.65 -31.13 11.82
CA PRO A 487 12.18 -32.36 12.47
C PRO A 487 10.66 -32.48 12.54
N GLY A 488 10.13 -33.60 12.04
CA GLY A 488 8.78 -34.09 12.32
C GLY A 488 7.94 -34.36 11.05
N PRO A 489 7.15 -35.45 10.99
CA PRO A 489 6.97 -36.49 12.02
C PRO A 489 8.19 -37.42 12.15
N THR A 490 8.32 -38.12 13.28
CA THR A 490 9.42 -39.07 13.54
C THR A 490 9.02 -40.48 13.09
N PRO A 491 9.82 -41.17 12.25
CA PRO A 491 11.07 -40.71 11.64
C PRO A 491 10.82 -39.70 10.51
N PRO A 492 11.69 -38.67 10.35
CA PRO A 492 11.57 -37.71 9.25
C PRO A 492 11.65 -38.47 7.92
N LEU A 493 10.58 -38.36 7.13
CA LEU A 493 10.43 -38.98 5.82
C LEU A 493 10.55 -37.89 4.77
N HIS A 494 11.54 -37.98 3.87
CA HIS A 494 11.59 -37.10 2.70
C HIS A 494 11.00 -37.88 1.54
N ALA A 495 9.69 -37.84 1.41
CA ALA A 495 8.98 -38.49 0.32
C ALA A 495 8.92 -37.55 -0.90
N VAL A 496 9.47 -37.99 -2.02
CA VAL A 496 9.05 -37.52 -3.34
C VAL A 496 8.21 -38.62 -3.96
N GLU A 497 6.91 -38.35 -4.13
CA GLU A 497 5.96 -39.32 -4.64
C GLU A 497 5.59 -39.02 -6.09
N PHE A 498 5.49 -40.08 -6.90
CA PHE A 498 4.99 -40.05 -8.29
C PHE A 498 3.84 -41.05 -8.44
N THR A 499 2.64 -40.63 -8.84
CA THR A 499 1.44 -41.49 -8.73
C THR A 499 0.69 -41.80 -10.01
N ASP A 500 0.81 -40.99 -11.05
CA ASP A 500 0.28 -41.40 -12.35
C ASP A 500 1.34 -42.30 -12.98
N ASN A 501 1.02 -43.55 -13.29
CA ASN A 501 1.91 -44.47 -14.01
C ASN A 501 2.29 -43.97 -15.42
N THR A 502 1.77 -42.80 -15.82
CA THR A 502 2.16 -42.03 -17.01
C THR A 502 3.09 -40.86 -16.71
N SER A 503 3.53 -40.66 -15.46
CA SER A 503 4.36 -39.52 -15.06
C SER A 503 5.68 -39.54 -15.83
N VAL A 504 5.94 -38.44 -16.54
CA VAL A 504 7.16 -38.24 -17.33
C VAL A 504 8.04 -37.20 -16.65
N ILE A 505 9.30 -37.56 -16.47
CA ILE A 505 10.38 -36.65 -16.05
C ILE A 505 11.47 -36.56 -17.13
N GLY A 506 12.11 -35.41 -17.28
CA GLY A 506 13.19 -35.20 -18.25
C GLY A 506 13.92 -33.87 -18.05
N ASN A 507 15.25 -33.92 -18.02
CA ASN A 507 16.12 -32.78 -17.70
C ASN A 507 15.87 -32.20 -16.31
N ASP A 508 15.47 -33.06 -15.37
CA ASP A 508 15.15 -32.68 -14.00
C ASP A 508 16.27 -33.01 -13.03
N VAL A 509 16.42 -32.17 -12.01
CA VAL A 509 17.41 -32.34 -10.95
C VAL A 509 16.72 -32.28 -9.60
N PHE A 510 16.82 -33.36 -8.82
CA PHE A 510 16.33 -33.44 -7.46
C PHE A 510 17.52 -33.47 -6.50
N ARG A 511 17.67 -32.42 -5.68
CA ARG A 511 18.67 -32.32 -4.59
C ARG A 511 17.93 -32.15 -3.27
N ILE A 512 17.51 -33.26 -2.70
CA ILE A 512 16.78 -33.26 -1.43
C ILE A 512 17.77 -33.68 -0.35
N GLY A 513 18.12 -32.72 0.51
CA GLY A 513 18.97 -32.91 1.67
C GLY A 513 18.18 -32.78 2.97
N ASP A 514 18.82 -33.07 4.10
CA ASP A 514 18.37 -32.59 5.40
C ASP A 514 19.16 -31.32 5.78
N GLY A 515 18.59 -30.48 6.65
CA GLY A 515 19.29 -29.35 7.26
C GLY A 515 19.87 -29.63 8.65
N TYR A 516 19.97 -30.91 9.05
CA TYR A 516 20.23 -31.36 10.42
C TYR A 516 21.41 -32.34 10.52
N ALA A 517 21.86 -32.62 11.75
CA ALA A 517 23.00 -33.49 12.00
C ALA A 517 22.63 -34.98 12.17
N ALA A 518 21.34 -35.32 12.10
CA ALA A 518 20.82 -36.66 12.41
C ALA A 518 20.43 -37.40 11.12
N PRO A 519 20.62 -38.73 11.04
CA PRO A 519 20.28 -39.47 9.82
C PRO A 519 18.77 -39.46 9.56
N SER A 520 18.35 -38.95 8.40
CA SER A 520 17.00 -39.06 7.84
C SER A 520 16.92 -40.17 6.78
N SER A 521 15.71 -40.51 6.34
CA SER A 521 15.46 -41.43 5.22
C SER A 521 14.75 -40.69 4.08
N ASN A 522 15.35 -40.72 2.89
CA ASN A 522 14.81 -40.11 1.68
C ASN A 522 14.22 -41.21 0.80
N TYR A 523 12.93 -41.10 0.48
CA TYR A 523 12.25 -42.05 -0.39
C TYR A 523 11.76 -41.32 -1.63
N PHE A 524 12.22 -41.76 -2.78
CA PHE A 524 11.52 -41.53 -4.04
C PHE A 524 10.65 -42.76 -4.23
N TYR A 525 9.34 -42.65 -4.44
CA TYR A 525 8.49 -43.84 -4.60
C TYR A 525 7.21 -43.58 -5.40
N ASP A 526 6.58 -44.66 -5.86
CA ASP A 526 5.25 -44.68 -6.49
C ASP A 526 4.29 -45.44 -5.57
N ALA A 527 3.21 -44.79 -5.11
CA ALA A 527 2.25 -45.38 -4.17
C ALA A 527 1.15 -46.20 -4.87
N THR A 528 1.07 -46.18 -6.21
CA THR A 528 -0.05 -46.74 -6.95
C THR A 528 0.17 -48.22 -7.33
N ALA A 529 0.03 -49.06 -6.31
CA ALA A 529 -0.28 -50.50 -6.36
C ALA A 529 0.80 -51.50 -6.83
N ALA A 530 0.53 -52.77 -6.48
CA ALA A 530 1.43 -53.91 -6.53
C ALA A 530 1.91 -54.29 -7.94
N SER A 531 3.24 -54.35 -8.12
CA SER A 531 4.00 -54.74 -9.34
C SER A 531 4.19 -53.59 -10.35
N PRO A 532 5.44 -53.30 -10.75
CA PRO A 532 6.01 -51.95 -10.66
C PRO A 532 5.42 -50.99 -11.69
N ASN A 533 4.59 -50.06 -11.22
CA ASN A 533 4.45 -48.75 -11.83
C ASN A 533 5.62 -47.88 -11.34
N GLY A 534 6.16 -47.06 -12.22
CA GLY A 534 7.29 -46.21 -11.93
C GLY A 534 7.35 -45.10 -12.96
N VAL A 535 8.19 -44.10 -12.74
CA VAL A 535 8.32 -42.91 -13.55
C VAL A 535 9.05 -43.22 -14.87
N TYR A 536 8.61 -42.60 -15.96
CA TYR A 536 9.32 -42.60 -17.23
C TYR A 536 10.33 -41.46 -17.26
N ALA A 537 11.62 -41.80 -17.38
CA ALA A 537 12.68 -40.81 -17.58
C ALA A 537 12.98 -40.65 -19.09
N LEU A 538 12.47 -39.59 -19.71
CA LEU A 538 12.66 -39.34 -21.14
C LEU A 538 14.05 -38.80 -21.48
N ASP A 539 14.70 -38.11 -20.55
CA ASP A 539 16.03 -37.51 -20.75
C ASP A 539 16.86 -37.61 -19.44
N THR A 540 17.92 -36.82 -19.34
CA THR A 540 18.83 -36.80 -18.19
C THR A 540 18.06 -36.43 -16.92
N VAL A 541 18.07 -37.31 -15.92
CA VAL A 541 17.51 -37.02 -14.60
C VAL A 541 18.57 -37.24 -13.54
N THR A 542 18.70 -36.32 -12.60
CA THR A 542 19.67 -36.43 -11.50
C THR A 542 18.98 -36.48 -10.15
N PHE A 543 19.24 -37.52 -9.38
CA PHE A 543 18.85 -37.64 -7.97
C PHE A 543 20.08 -37.52 -7.08
N SER A 544 20.05 -36.60 -6.11
CA SER A 544 21.13 -36.41 -5.14
C SER A 544 20.56 -36.46 -3.73
N CYS A 545 21.05 -37.41 -2.93
CA CYS A 545 20.58 -37.66 -1.57
C CYS A 545 21.69 -37.49 -0.52
N GLY A 546 22.64 -36.57 -0.75
CA GLY A 546 23.63 -36.14 0.24
C GLY A 546 24.38 -37.24 1.04
N VAL A 547 24.48 -37.04 2.35
CA VAL A 547 25.13 -37.91 3.35
C VAL A 547 24.17 -38.95 3.99
N GLU A 548 22.95 -39.06 3.50
CA GLU A 548 21.84 -39.78 4.14
C GLU A 548 22.05 -41.30 4.17
N GLN A 549 21.42 -41.99 5.14
CA GLN A 549 21.61 -43.44 5.39
C GLN A 549 20.68 -44.35 4.59
N ASN A 550 19.50 -43.86 4.16
CA ASN A 550 18.49 -44.64 3.45
C ASN A 550 17.90 -43.85 2.27
N CYS A 551 18.69 -43.58 1.22
CA CYS A 551 18.13 -43.16 -0.06
C CYS A 551 17.76 -44.38 -0.89
N ALA A 552 16.54 -44.88 -0.71
CA ALA A 552 16.11 -46.15 -1.28
C ALA A 552 14.86 -45.93 -2.15
N ASN A 553 14.85 -46.60 -3.32
CA ASN A 553 13.66 -46.92 -4.12
C ASN A 553 13.23 -45.98 -5.28
N ILE A 554 14.15 -45.38 -6.05
CA ILE A 554 13.77 -44.61 -7.26
C ILE A 554 13.01 -45.53 -8.26
N PRO A 555 11.69 -45.38 -8.43
CA PRO A 555 10.88 -46.33 -9.19
C PRO A 555 10.93 -45.94 -10.67
N ILE A 556 11.99 -46.30 -11.40
CA ILE A 556 12.06 -46.02 -12.86
C ILE A 556 11.46 -47.21 -13.62
N SER A 557 10.37 -46.98 -14.35
CA SER A 557 9.67 -48.02 -15.15
C SER A 557 10.21 -48.13 -16.59
N GLY A 558 10.77 -47.03 -17.13
CA GLY A 558 11.41 -46.98 -18.44
C GLY A 558 12.32 -45.77 -18.60
N TYR A 559 13.35 -45.86 -19.45
CA TYR A 559 14.30 -44.77 -19.71
C TYR A 559 14.65 -44.66 -21.19
N LEU A 560 14.96 -43.44 -21.66
CA LEU A 560 15.47 -43.20 -23.03
C LEU A 560 16.94 -42.71 -23.10
N MET A 561 17.57 -42.21 -22.02
CA MET A 561 18.99 -41.82 -22.08
C MET A 561 19.84 -42.00 -20.80
N ASP A 562 19.73 -41.20 -19.71
CA ASP A 562 20.65 -41.31 -18.54
C ASP A 562 19.98 -40.95 -17.18
N VAL A 563 20.17 -41.79 -16.15
CA VAL A 563 19.76 -41.51 -14.75
C VAL A 563 21.00 -41.42 -13.88
N HIS A 564 21.21 -40.27 -13.24
CA HIS A 564 22.31 -40.03 -12.32
C HIS A 564 21.85 -40.14 -10.86
N TYR A 565 22.68 -40.74 -10.03
CA TYR A 565 22.44 -40.87 -8.60
C TYR A 565 23.72 -40.56 -7.81
N SER A 566 23.58 -39.83 -6.69
CA SER A 566 24.65 -39.64 -5.72
C SER A 566 24.16 -39.76 -4.27
N GLY A 567 24.95 -40.41 -3.41
CA GLY A 567 24.67 -40.61 -1.99
C GLY A 567 25.88 -41.12 -1.19
N SER A 568 25.77 -41.16 0.14
CA SER A 568 26.82 -41.62 1.06
C SER A 568 27.12 -43.13 0.93
N ALA A 569 28.32 -43.55 1.31
CA ALA A 569 28.82 -44.93 1.20
C ALA A 569 28.02 -45.98 2.01
N GLY A 570 27.11 -45.56 2.89
CA GLY A 570 26.24 -46.44 3.68
C GLY A 570 24.91 -46.80 3.02
N ASN A 571 24.55 -46.16 1.89
CA ASN A 571 23.33 -46.48 1.16
C ASN A 571 23.50 -47.81 0.42
N ALA A 572 22.64 -48.79 0.70
CA ALA A 572 22.46 -49.91 -0.23
C ALA A 572 22.09 -49.31 -1.59
N LEU A 573 22.71 -49.79 -2.69
CA LEU A 573 22.44 -49.33 -4.05
C LEU A 573 20.93 -49.11 -4.24
N PRO A 574 20.48 -47.96 -4.80
CA PRO A 574 19.06 -47.77 -5.04
C PRO A 574 18.55 -48.96 -5.86
N ALA A 575 17.45 -49.57 -5.40
CA ALA A 575 16.80 -50.64 -6.13
C ALA A 575 16.18 -50.04 -7.40
N PHE A 576 16.94 -50.00 -8.49
CA PHE A 576 16.39 -49.73 -9.81
C PHE A 576 15.58 -50.95 -10.23
N THR A 577 14.27 -50.90 -10.06
CA THR A 577 13.37 -51.96 -10.53
C THR A 577 13.11 -51.82 -12.02
N THR A 578 14.15 -51.98 -12.85
CA THR A 578 13.95 -52.09 -14.31
C THR A 578 13.65 -53.54 -14.66
N ALA A 579 12.57 -53.81 -15.39
CA ALA A 579 12.19 -55.18 -15.74
C ALA A 579 13.13 -55.85 -16.77
N ALA A 580 14.00 -55.12 -17.50
CA ALA A 580 14.79 -55.72 -18.57
C ALA A 580 15.99 -54.87 -19.08
N PHE A 581 17.13 -54.86 -18.38
CA PHE A 581 18.41 -54.25 -18.82
C PHE A 581 18.51 -52.72 -18.61
N GLY A 582 19.70 -52.23 -18.23
CA GLY A 582 19.92 -50.83 -17.82
C GLY A 582 21.37 -50.34 -17.94
N THR A 583 21.57 -49.02 -18.03
CA THR A 583 22.86 -48.35 -17.73
C THR A 583 22.81 -47.84 -16.29
N LEU A 584 23.73 -48.29 -15.45
CA LEU A 584 23.87 -47.94 -14.03
C LEU A 584 24.61 -46.62 -13.80
N MET A 585 25.59 -46.28 -14.65
CA MET A 585 26.43 -45.09 -14.50
C MET A 585 27.07 -44.68 -15.82
N HIS A 586 27.05 -43.37 -16.12
CA HIS A 586 27.88 -42.73 -17.14
C HIS A 586 28.97 -41.90 -16.45
N PHE A 587 30.20 -41.93 -16.95
CA PHE A 587 31.27 -41.09 -16.41
C PHE A 587 31.26 -39.72 -17.12
N PRO A 588 31.24 -38.59 -16.40
CA PRO A 588 31.34 -37.27 -17.03
C PRO A 588 32.56 -37.18 -17.96
N ASP A 589 32.37 -36.61 -19.16
CA ASP A 589 33.40 -36.46 -20.21
C ASP A 589 33.97 -37.78 -20.79
N SER A 590 33.29 -38.91 -20.60
CA SER A 590 33.68 -40.19 -21.17
C SER A 590 32.47 -40.94 -21.71
N THR A 591 32.59 -41.58 -22.87
CA THR A 591 31.53 -42.43 -23.42
C THR A 591 31.45 -43.82 -22.73
N ALA A 592 32.19 -43.99 -21.64
CA ALA A 592 32.24 -45.18 -20.80
C ALA A 592 30.95 -45.36 -19.99
N GLN A 593 30.43 -46.59 -19.97
CA GLN A 593 29.17 -46.93 -19.30
C GLN A 593 29.36 -48.12 -18.34
N ILE A 594 28.67 -48.11 -17.21
CA ILE A 594 28.42 -49.32 -16.42
C ILE A 594 27.00 -49.76 -16.74
N ARG A 595 26.81 -50.97 -17.28
CA ARG A 595 25.52 -51.56 -17.65
C ARG A 595 25.18 -52.73 -16.74
N TYR A 596 23.92 -53.17 -16.76
CA TYR A 596 23.50 -54.36 -16.03
C TYR A 596 22.34 -55.10 -16.71
N GLY A 597 22.16 -56.37 -16.34
CA GLY A 597 21.03 -57.18 -16.79
C GLY A 597 21.18 -58.67 -16.51
N VAL A 598 20.18 -59.44 -16.92
CA VAL A 598 20.16 -60.90 -16.77
C VAL A 598 20.87 -61.59 -17.94
N GLY A 599 21.64 -62.64 -17.66
CA GLY A 599 22.41 -63.34 -18.69
C GLY A 599 23.65 -62.60 -19.19
N ALA A 600 24.30 -63.16 -20.22
CA ALA A 600 25.46 -62.52 -20.85
C ALA A 600 25.02 -61.32 -21.70
N PRO A 601 25.75 -60.19 -21.66
CA PRO A 601 25.46 -59.06 -22.52
C PRO A 601 25.67 -59.43 -24.01
N SER A 602 24.81 -58.90 -24.87
CA SER A 602 24.90 -59.09 -26.33
C SER A 602 25.01 -57.75 -27.06
N GLY A 603 25.48 -57.76 -28.30
CA GLY A 603 25.69 -56.56 -29.12
C GLY A 603 27.04 -55.87 -28.90
N SER A 604 27.23 -54.74 -29.57
CA SER A 604 28.42 -53.89 -29.42
C SER A 604 28.34 -53.03 -28.16
N CYS A 605 29.49 -52.56 -27.71
CA CYS A 605 29.65 -51.71 -26.53
C CYS A 605 30.65 -50.59 -26.79
N VAL A 606 30.75 -49.64 -25.86
CA VAL A 606 31.71 -48.54 -25.94
C VAL A 606 32.88 -48.80 -25.00
N THR A 607 34.11 -48.83 -25.52
CA THR A 607 35.29 -49.06 -24.68
C THR A 607 35.75 -47.75 -24.01
N PRO A 608 35.98 -47.71 -22.68
CA PRO A 608 35.82 -48.79 -21.70
C PRO A 608 34.40 -48.79 -21.08
N SER A 609 33.73 -49.94 -21.02
CA SER A 609 32.44 -50.08 -20.31
C SER A 609 32.46 -51.35 -19.46
N LEU A 610 31.62 -51.42 -18.44
CA LEU A 610 31.45 -52.56 -17.55
C LEU A 610 30.01 -53.09 -17.69
N PHE A 611 29.78 -54.39 -17.58
CA PHE A 611 28.45 -54.97 -17.50
C PHE A 611 28.36 -55.92 -16.31
N LEU A 612 27.38 -55.64 -15.44
CA LEU A 612 27.12 -56.33 -14.19
C LEU A 612 25.90 -57.25 -14.36
N ARG A 613 26.07 -58.53 -14.07
CA ARG A 613 24.96 -59.49 -14.12
C ARG A 613 24.08 -59.38 -12.89
N THR A 614 22.78 -59.14 -13.08
CA THR A 614 21.79 -59.05 -11.98
C THR A 614 21.23 -60.41 -11.59
N ASP A 615 21.42 -61.45 -12.41
CA ASP A 615 21.03 -62.84 -12.13
C ASP A 615 22.11 -63.62 -11.35
N GLY A 616 22.98 -62.92 -10.61
CA GLY A 616 24.21 -63.49 -10.08
C GLY A 616 24.06 -64.52 -8.95
N GLY A 617 24.95 -65.53 -8.96
CA GLY A 617 25.24 -66.49 -7.88
C GLY A 617 26.76 -66.81 -7.80
N SER A 618 27.15 -67.87 -7.07
CA SER A 618 28.57 -68.30 -7.02
C SER A 618 29.05 -68.73 -8.42
N GLY A 619 29.89 -67.91 -9.07
CA GLY A 619 30.37 -68.15 -10.44
C GLY A 619 29.91 -67.13 -11.49
N SER A 620 29.29 -66.02 -11.07
CA SER A 620 28.90 -64.93 -11.97
C SER A 620 30.13 -64.26 -12.61
N THR A 621 30.13 -64.13 -13.93
CA THR A 621 31.21 -63.52 -14.71
C THR A 621 31.01 -62.02 -14.85
N LEU A 622 32.08 -61.24 -14.65
CA LEU A 622 32.09 -59.81 -14.92
C LEU A 622 32.32 -59.58 -16.42
N TYR A 623 31.65 -58.62 -17.04
CA TYR A 623 31.89 -58.33 -18.46
C TYR A 623 32.50 -56.94 -18.61
N VAL A 624 33.59 -56.83 -19.35
CA VAL A 624 34.24 -55.56 -19.68
C VAL A 624 34.19 -55.37 -21.19
N CYS A 625 33.92 -54.14 -21.63
CA CYS A 625 33.92 -53.80 -23.04
C CYS A 625 35.35 -53.54 -23.54
N GLU A 626 35.86 -54.45 -24.37
CA GLU A 626 37.17 -54.35 -24.99
C GLU A 626 37.01 -54.31 -26.52
N ASN A 627 37.60 -53.32 -27.19
CA ASN A 627 37.48 -53.11 -28.64
C ASN A 627 36.03 -53.13 -29.16
N GLY A 628 35.11 -52.57 -28.39
CA GLY A 628 33.69 -52.50 -28.73
C GLY A 628 32.90 -53.82 -28.61
N ALA A 629 33.48 -54.84 -27.99
CA ALA A 629 32.82 -56.13 -27.70
C ALA A 629 32.86 -56.47 -26.21
N TRP A 630 31.81 -57.14 -25.71
CA TRP A 630 31.76 -57.59 -24.33
C TRP A 630 32.63 -58.83 -24.11
N VAL A 631 33.57 -58.72 -23.17
CA VAL A 631 34.51 -59.78 -22.81
C VAL A 631 34.26 -60.20 -21.36
N ALA A 632 34.02 -61.49 -21.17
CA ALA A 632 33.97 -62.14 -19.86
C ALA A 632 35.33 -62.07 -19.15
N LYS A 633 35.34 -61.65 -17.88
CA LYS A 633 36.51 -61.55 -16.99
C LYS A 633 36.33 -62.34 -15.71
#